data_AF-A0A182TV21-F1
#
_entry.id   AF-A0A182TV21-F1
#
_cell.length_a   1.000
_cell.length_b   1.000
_cell.length_c   1.000
_cell.angle_alpha   90.00
_cell.angle_beta   90.00
_cell.angle_gamma   90.00
#
_symmetry.space_group_name_H-M   'P 1'
#
loop_
_entity.id
_entity.type
_entity.pdbx_description
1 polymer ?
#
loop_
_entity_poly.entity_id
_entity_poly.type
_entity_poly.pdbx_seq_one_letter_code
_entity_poly.pdbx_strand_id
1 'polypeptide(L)'
;MDTQRVALKLSDISPKFTEETLDEIVRCAGGKRCTGWKIPETNFTKGDAYLSELYRIQLTGEAAEPGRDEPLVVNVVVKTIPKNVGRRNTFRSADFFRNEANFYNVVLKELYRFQDARKPANPFKDINPCYVAYTDGVNDFVAMEDLGQYGYKTASRAEGVGLEECKRCMRSLGRFHALSLAMKEQEPDRFHEIAQQHVEETYYSARLKSWYNNFLQVQIDIARDAMAREYPGTELERTMEKFFDCDLYDHMVYLTHTRNQNSVINHGDCWMPNFLFHDSTPAMRMIDFQLARYCSPALDIAFFVYSCTSQALRDAHYQDLLGAYHGGLAEMLRDLGSDPDTVFPRAELEKEMRQYARFGCGMGIESIPFSLLDESEVPDLDKITGEQAVPIEQLWILRPIASQAGRRRLTDIAKGVELADCLRCICSMARFHALSFAMKQQDPQTFERIVSQLEETYYSAALEPWHGPFMQQIVTICKEALEIECTESPDRYTANFRRDAQTFLNSPIYGMMVELANTRNRYAVITHGDCWLPNFLLRPDQVRMIDFQMVRCASPVLDLVLFVYCCTDQALRDTHYDQLLSAYCHAFAELLAELGTDPQATFPASVLAGELQQFGRFGCRIAVESIPLAQLDESDVPDLDRLEGTEPVPLDQILTVRSIGTQYGRRRLVDVLRHAYDRGYL
;
A
#
# COMPACT_ATOMS: atom_id res chain seq x y z
N MET A 1 -31.55 -42.35 -20.19
CA MET A 1 -32.78 -41.77 -19.64
C MET A 1 -32.65 -40.27 -19.81
N ASP A 2 -33.35 -39.71 -20.80
CA ASP A 2 -33.45 -38.27 -21.00
C ASP A 2 -34.07 -37.65 -19.74
N THR A 3 -33.28 -36.89 -19.00
CA THR A 3 -33.79 -35.99 -17.96
C THR A 3 -34.54 -34.89 -18.69
N GLN A 4 -35.88 -34.92 -18.63
CA GLN A 4 -36.70 -33.77 -19.01
C GLN A 4 -36.15 -32.53 -18.29
N ARG A 5 -35.49 -31.63 -19.03
CA ARG A 5 -35.11 -30.32 -18.50
C ARG A 5 -36.40 -29.60 -18.14
N VAL A 6 -36.66 -29.47 -16.84
CA VAL A 6 -37.75 -28.64 -16.32
C VAL A 6 -37.54 -27.23 -16.86
N ALA A 7 -38.54 -26.67 -17.53
CA ALA A 7 -38.47 -25.30 -18.02
C ALA A 7 -38.39 -24.35 -16.82
N LEU A 8 -37.30 -23.58 -16.74
CA LEU A 8 -37.09 -22.53 -15.73
C LEU A 8 -38.24 -21.52 -15.77
N LYS A 9 -38.76 -21.16 -14.60
CA LYS A 9 -39.80 -20.15 -14.39
C LYS A 9 -39.18 -18.88 -13.81
N LEU A 10 -39.81 -17.73 -14.02
CA LEU A 10 -39.36 -16.46 -13.41
C LEU A 10 -39.27 -16.55 -11.86
N SER A 11 -40.18 -17.31 -11.24
CA SER A 11 -40.17 -17.57 -9.79
C SER A 11 -38.91 -18.29 -9.30
N ASP A 12 -38.24 -19.03 -10.18
CA ASP A 12 -36.97 -19.70 -9.84
C ASP A 12 -35.86 -18.67 -9.67
N ILE A 13 -35.90 -17.54 -10.39
CA ILE A 13 -34.99 -16.40 -10.19
C ILE A 13 -35.32 -15.72 -8.87
N SER A 14 -36.56 -15.26 -8.70
CA SER A 14 -37.07 -14.73 -7.42
C SER A 14 -38.60 -14.74 -7.44
N PRO A 15 -39.29 -15.00 -6.32
CA PRO A 15 -40.74 -14.81 -6.21
C PRO A 15 -41.22 -13.39 -6.57
N LYS A 16 -40.31 -12.41 -6.54
CA LYS A 16 -40.57 -11.01 -6.88
C LYS A 16 -40.13 -10.64 -8.30
N PHE A 17 -39.46 -11.54 -9.01
CA PHE A 17 -39.11 -11.37 -10.42
C PHE A 17 -40.31 -11.82 -11.27
N THR A 18 -41.12 -10.85 -11.72
CA THR A 18 -42.41 -11.11 -12.37
C THR A 18 -42.44 -10.54 -13.79
N GLU A 19 -43.53 -10.78 -14.53
CA GLU A 19 -43.74 -10.16 -15.85
C GLU A 19 -43.72 -8.61 -15.77
N GLU A 20 -44.17 -8.02 -14.66
CA GLU A 20 -44.07 -6.57 -14.43
C GLU A 20 -42.62 -6.09 -14.35
N THR A 21 -41.75 -6.90 -13.75
CA THR A 21 -40.30 -6.65 -13.73
C THR A 21 -39.72 -6.68 -15.14
N LEU A 22 -40.17 -7.61 -16.00
CA LEU A 22 -39.72 -7.66 -17.40
C LEU A 22 -40.16 -6.43 -18.18
N ASP A 23 -41.41 -5.98 -17.97
CA ASP A 23 -41.92 -4.74 -18.55
C ASP A 23 -41.12 -3.52 -18.09
N GLU A 24 -40.74 -3.47 -16.81
CA GLU A 24 -39.90 -2.40 -16.28
C GLU A 24 -38.51 -2.38 -16.93
N ILE A 25 -37.86 -3.55 -17.06
CA ILE A 25 -36.57 -3.65 -17.73
C ILE A 25 -36.66 -3.15 -19.16
N VAL A 26 -37.68 -3.59 -19.93
CA VAL A 26 -37.87 -3.14 -21.31
C VAL A 26 -38.12 -1.63 -21.37
N ARG A 27 -38.89 -1.06 -20.44
CA ARG A 27 -39.10 0.40 -20.36
C ARG A 27 -37.81 1.16 -20.06
N CYS A 28 -37.01 0.69 -19.10
CA CYS A 28 -35.71 1.28 -18.78
C CYS A 28 -34.74 1.22 -19.96
N ALA A 29 -34.82 0.18 -20.80
CA ALA A 29 -34.05 0.03 -22.03
C ALA A 29 -34.61 0.86 -23.22
N GLY A 30 -35.66 1.66 -23.02
CA GLY A 30 -36.25 2.51 -24.06
C GLY A 30 -37.33 1.83 -24.92
N GLY A 31 -37.91 0.72 -24.47
CA GLY A 31 -39.09 0.09 -25.05
C GLY A 31 -40.40 0.50 -24.36
N LYS A 32 -41.52 -0.11 -24.77
CA LYS A 32 -42.85 0.11 -24.15
C LYS A 32 -43.25 -0.97 -23.16
N ARG A 33 -43.16 -2.23 -23.60
CA ARG A 33 -43.51 -3.43 -22.82
C ARG A 33 -42.81 -4.67 -23.37
N CYS A 34 -42.64 -5.67 -22.52
CA CYS A 34 -42.16 -6.98 -22.88
C CYS A 34 -43.24 -7.74 -23.68
N THR A 35 -42.81 -8.49 -24.68
CA THR A 35 -43.66 -9.33 -25.54
C THR A 35 -43.21 -10.79 -25.56
N GLY A 36 -42.00 -11.07 -25.07
CA GLY A 36 -41.49 -12.42 -24.91
C GLY A 36 -40.15 -12.41 -24.20
N TRP A 37 -39.79 -13.55 -23.62
CA TRP A 37 -38.51 -13.73 -22.95
C TRP A 37 -38.03 -15.17 -23.10
N LYS A 38 -36.71 -15.38 -22.99
CA LYS A 38 -36.11 -16.70 -22.87
C LYS A 38 -34.87 -16.66 -22.00
N ILE A 39 -34.59 -17.78 -21.34
CA ILE A 39 -33.36 -18.02 -20.59
C ILE A 39 -32.47 -18.89 -21.48
N PRO A 40 -31.44 -18.33 -22.15
CA PRO A 40 -30.49 -19.14 -22.91
C PRO A 40 -29.73 -20.10 -21.99
N GLU A 41 -29.12 -21.15 -22.55
CA GLU A 41 -28.21 -22.01 -21.79
C GLU A 41 -27.07 -21.17 -21.21
N THR A 42 -26.99 -21.13 -19.88
CA THR A 42 -26.00 -20.35 -19.15
C THR A 42 -24.74 -21.18 -18.90
N ASN A 43 -23.60 -20.69 -19.36
CA ASN A 43 -22.28 -21.14 -18.92
C ASN A 43 -21.71 -20.12 -17.94
N PHE A 44 -22.24 -20.07 -16.70
CA PHE A 44 -21.51 -19.41 -15.61
C PHE A 44 -20.55 -20.44 -15.01
N THR A 45 -19.30 -20.04 -14.79
CA THR A 45 -18.28 -20.93 -14.22
C THR A 45 -18.54 -21.08 -12.73
N LYS A 46 -18.22 -22.26 -12.17
CA LYS A 46 -18.32 -22.45 -10.71
C LYS A 46 -17.31 -21.52 -10.04
N GLY A 47 -17.80 -20.55 -9.26
CA GLY A 47 -16.96 -19.62 -8.51
C GLY A 47 -17.02 -18.16 -8.96
N ASP A 48 -17.80 -17.84 -9.99
CA ASP A 48 -17.96 -16.45 -10.46
C ASP A 48 -18.90 -15.61 -9.57
N ALA A 49 -19.62 -16.23 -8.62
CA ALA A 49 -20.63 -15.56 -7.79
C ALA A 49 -20.87 -16.27 -6.44
N TYR A 50 -19.97 -16.11 -5.46
CA TYR A 50 -20.08 -16.79 -4.16
C TYR A 50 -21.27 -16.34 -3.31
N LEU A 51 -21.71 -15.09 -3.48
CA LEU A 51 -22.79 -14.48 -2.70
C LEU A 51 -24.15 -14.49 -3.39
N SER A 52 -24.24 -15.02 -4.61
CA SER A 52 -25.45 -14.93 -5.44
C SER A 52 -25.62 -16.12 -6.38
N GLU A 53 -26.78 -16.21 -7.01
CA GLU A 53 -27.04 -17.02 -8.20
C GLU A 53 -27.18 -16.08 -9.40
N LEU A 54 -26.65 -16.49 -10.56
CA LEU A 54 -26.67 -15.67 -11.78
C LEU A 54 -27.53 -16.33 -12.85
N TYR A 55 -28.38 -15.51 -13.49
CA TYR A 55 -29.21 -15.90 -14.63
C TYR A 55 -28.97 -14.95 -15.80
N ARG A 56 -28.91 -15.48 -17.03
CA ARG A 56 -29.01 -14.67 -18.24
C ARG A 56 -30.42 -14.74 -18.79
N ILE A 57 -30.97 -13.61 -19.19
CA ILE A 57 -32.32 -13.50 -19.75
C ILE A 57 -32.26 -12.61 -20.98
N GLN A 58 -32.84 -13.08 -22.08
CA GLN A 58 -33.09 -12.26 -23.26
C GLN A 58 -34.56 -11.90 -23.31
N LEU A 59 -34.86 -10.60 -23.36
CA LEU A 59 -36.20 -10.03 -23.47
C LEU A 59 -36.41 -9.50 -24.89
N THR A 60 -37.63 -9.67 -25.39
CA THR A 60 -38.12 -9.09 -26.64
C THR A 60 -39.23 -8.10 -26.28
N GLY A 61 -39.04 -6.83 -26.63
CA GLY A 61 -39.94 -5.74 -26.31
C GLY A 61 -40.46 -5.00 -27.52
N GLU A 62 -41.58 -4.28 -27.34
CA GLU A 62 -42.06 -3.31 -28.33
C GLU A 62 -41.16 -2.07 -28.35
N ALA A 63 -40.73 -1.65 -29.53
CA ALA A 63 -39.95 -0.43 -29.71
C ALA A 63 -40.77 0.82 -29.32
N ALA A 64 -40.11 1.84 -28.75
CA ALA A 64 -40.76 3.09 -28.37
C ALA A 64 -41.28 3.90 -29.58
N GLU A 65 -40.54 3.91 -30.69
CA GLU A 65 -40.87 4.71 -31.87
C GLU A 65 -41.88 4.00 -32.81
N PRO A 66 -42.95 4.70 -33.26
CA PRO A 66 -43.85 4.16 -34.27
C PRO A 66 -43.13 3.94 -35.61
N GLY A 67 -43.13 2.71 -36.14
CA GLY A 67 -42.60 2.39 -37.48
C GLY A 67 -41.26 1.65 -37.55
N ARG A 68 -40.66 1.26 -36.41
CA ARG A 68 -39.63 0.22 -36.40
C ARG A 68 -40.30 -1.16 -36.44
N ASP A 69 -40.08 -1.90 -37.53
CA ASP A 69 -40.60 -3.27 -37.69
C ASP A 69 -39.82 -4.30 -36.85
N GLU A 70 -38.60 -3.97 -36.40
CA GLU A 70 -37.77 -4.87 -35.59
C GLU A 70 -38.06 -4.70 -34.08
N PRO A 71 -38.26 -5.82 -33.35
CA PRO A 71 -38.50 -5.77 -31.92
C PRO A 71 -37.23 -5.36 -31.16
N LEU A 72 -37.40 -4.64 -30.04
CA LEU A 72 -36.30 -4.32 -29.13
C LEU A 72 -35.83 -5.61 -28.46
N VAL A 73 -34.53 -5.89 -28.50
CA VAL A 73 -33.93 -7.02 -27.77
C VAL A 73 -33.07 -6.47 -26.64
N VAL A 74 -33.36 -6.92 -25.41
CA VAL A 74 -32.62 -6.53 -24.20
C VAL A 74 -32.04 -7.79 -23.57
N ASN A 75 -30.72 -7.87 -23.41
CA ASN A 75 -30.09 -8.97 -22.68
C ASN A 75 -29.67 -8.52 -21.30
N VAL A 76 -29.97 -9.36 -20.32
CA VAL A 76 -29.94 -9.03 -18.91
C VAL A 76 -29.20 -10.13 -18.17
N VAL A 77 -28.29 -9.74 -17.29
CA VAL A 77 -27.80 -10.60 -16.21
C VAL A 77 -28.57 -10.27 -14.95
N VAL A 78 -29.14 -11.28 -14.31
CA VAL A 78 -29.85 -11.15 -13.03
C VAL A 78 -29.04 -11.84 -11.95
N LYS A 79 -28.53 -11.04 -11.00
CA LYS A 79 -27.93 -11.48 -9.73
C LYS A 79 -29.05 -11.64 -8.72
N THR A 80 -29.28 -12.83 -8.20
CA THR A 80 -30.35 -13.10 -7.22
C THR A 80 -29.79 -13.72 -5.94
N ILE A 81 -30.44 -13.46 -4.82
CA ILE A 81 -30.03 -13.98 -3.52
C ILE A 81 -30.10 -15.54 -3.53
N PRO A 82 -29.06 -16.26 -3.07
CA PRO A 82 -28.97 -17.72 -3.20
C PRO A 82 -30.16 -18.43 -2.58
N LYS A 83 -30.70 -19.54 -3.09
CA LYS A 83 -31.86 -20.21 -2.46
C LYS A 83 -31.54 -20.89 -1.13
N ASN A 84 -30.30 -21.33 -0.94
CA ASN A 84 -29.86 -21.96 0.29
C ASN A 84 -29.84 -20.94 1.45
N VAL A 85 -30.74 -21.07 2.42
CA VAL A 85 -30.86 -20.16 3.57
C VAL A 85 -29.62 -20.18 4.47
N GLY A 86 -29.02 -21.36 4.68
CA GLY A 86 -27.76 -21.48 5.43
C GLY A 86 -26.63 -20.68 4.78
N ARG A 87 -26.50 -20.72 3.44
CA ARG A 87 -25.58 -19.88 2.66
C ARG A 87 -25.87 -18.39 2.85
N ARG A 88 -27.14 -17.97 2.75
CA ARG A 88 -27.54 -16.56 2.96
C ARG A 88 -27.13 -16.05 4.34
N ASN A 89 -27.42 -16.84 5.38
CA ASN A 89 -27.17 -16.45 6.77
C ASN A 89 -25.67 -16.48 7.10
N THR A 90 -24.93 -17.44 6.54
CA THR A 90 -23.48 -17.55 6.69
C THR A 90 -22.76 -16.35 6.08
N PHE A 91 -23.14 -15.93 4.87
CA PHE A 91 -22.49 -14.82 4.18
C PHE A 91 -23.25 -13.50 4.27
N ARG A 92 -24.28 -13.41 5.11
CA ARG A 92 -25.10 -12.19 5.27
C ARG A 92 -25.55 -11.60 3.93
N SER A 93 -25.96 -12.45 2.98
CA SER A 93 -26.25 -12.03 1.60
C SER A 93 -27.27 -10.88 1.53
N ALA A 94 -28.28 -10.87 2.40
CA ALA A 94 -29.28 -9.80 2.45
C ALA A 94 -28.68 -8.41 2.75
N ASP A 95 -27.62 -8.31 3.54
CA ASP A 95 -26.97 -7.03 3.82
C ASP A 95 -26.22 -6.50 2.58
N PHE A 96 -25.55 -7.38 1.85
CA PHE A 96 -24.86 -7.03 0.60
C PHE A 96 -25.83 -6.64 -0.51
N PHE A 97 -26.92 -7.41 -0.69
CA PHE A 97 -27.96 -7.09 -1.67
C PHE A 97 -28.69 -5.78 -1.32
N ARG A 98 -28.99 -5.53 -0.03
CA ARG A 98 -29.57 -4.25 0.40
C ARG A 98 -28.65 -3.08 0.04
N ASN A 99 -27.36 -3.19 0.32
CA ASN A 99 -26.39 -2.13 0.04
C ASN A 99 -26.25 -1.88 -1.47
N GLU A 100 -26.13 -2.95 -2.28
CA GLU A 100 -26.08 -2.85 -3.74
C GLU A 100 -27.38 -2.26 -4.33
N ALA A 101 -28.54 -2.70 -3.85
CA ALA A 101 -29.83 -2.17 -4.29
C ALA A 101 -30.01 -0.69 -3.92
N ASN A 102 -29.60 -0.28 -2.71
CA ASN A 102 -29.61 1.14 -2.30
C ASN A 102 -28.69 1.98 -3.18
N PHE A 103 -27.51 1.45 -3.55
CA PHE A 103 -26.61 2.12 -4.47
C PHE A 103 -27.30 2.42 -5.82
N TYR A 104 -27.87 1.41 -6.47
CA TYR A 104 -28.53 1.61 -7.78
C TYR A 104 -29.84 2.39 -7.70
N ASN A 105 -30.65 2.18 -6.66
CA ASN A 105 -31.97 2.79 -6.56
C ASN A 105 -31.95 4.23 -6.08
N VAL A 106 -30.93 4.63 -5.31
CA VAL A 106 -30.87 5.96 -4.70
C VAL A 106 -29.55 6.65 -5.03
N VAL A 107 -28.43 6.10 -4.58
CA VAL A 107 -27.12 6.79 -4.62
C VAL A 107 -26.73 7.17 -6.04
N LEU A 108 -26.70 6.19 -6.95
CA LEU A 108 -26.30 6.41 -8.34
C LEU A 108 -27.26 7.37 -9.06
N LYS A 109 -28.57 7.23 -8.82
CA LYS A 109 -29.58 8.12 -9.42
C LYS A 109 -29.39 9.57 -8.96
N GLU A 110 -29.07 9.79 -7.70
CA GLU A 110 -28.82 11.13 -7.17
C GLU A 110 -27.50 11.73 -7.68
N LEU A 111 -26.43 10.93 -7.78
CA LEU A 111 -25.16 11.37 -8.39
C LEU A 111 -25.36 11.73 -9.87
N TYR A 112 -26.14 10.95 -10.62
CA TYR A 112 -26.47 11.26 -12.01
C TYR A 112 -27.43 12.44 -12.15
N ARG A 113 -28.43 12.59 -11.27
CA ARG A 113 -29.26 13.80 -11.21
C ARG A 113 -28.40 15.05 -11.01
N PHE A 114 -27.46 14.98 -10.05
CA PHE A 114 -26.52 16.06 -9.79
C PHE A 114 -25.68 16.37 -11.03
N GLN A 115 -25.06 15.35 -11.63
CA GLN A 115 -24.26 15.48 -12.85
C GLN A 115 -25.04 16.10 -14.00
N ASP A 116 -26.20 15.56 -14.33
CA ASP A 116 -26.99 15.96 -15.50
C ASP A 116 -27.48 17.40 -15.40
N ALA A 117 -27.75 17.88 -14.18
CA ALA A 117 -28.08 19.28 -13.92
C ALA A 117 -26.94 20.24 -14.26
N ARG A 118 -25.67 19.79 -14.20
CA ARG A 118 -24.48 20.59 -14.54
C ARG A 118 -24.08 20.49 -16.00
N LYS A 119 -24.62 19.51 -16.74
CA LYS A 119 -24.37 19.30 -18.18
C LYS A 119 -22.85 19.24 -18.52
N PRO A 120 -22.09 18.35 -17.86
CA PRO A 120 -20.66 18.22 -18.13
C PRO A 120 -20.40 17.86 -19.59
N ALA A 121 -19.29 18.33 -20.15
CA ALA A 121 -18.89 17.99 -21.51
C ALA A 121 -18.65 16.49 -21.67
N ASN A 122 -18.06 15.86 -20.64
CA ASN A 122 -17.82 14.42 -20.59
C ASN A 122 -18.52 13.84 -19.35
N PRO A 123 -19.81 13.46 -19.43
CA PRO A 123 -20.49 12.83 -18.30
C PRO A 123 -19.86 11.48 -17.94
N PHE A 124 -19.81 11.17 -16.65
CA PHE A 124 -19.39 9.86 -16.16
C PHE A 124 -20.50 8.83 -16.41
N LYS A 125 -20.13 7.74 -17.10
CA LYS A 125 -21.03 6.65 -17.51
C LYS A 125 -20.36 5.27 -17.44
N ASP A 126 -19.35 5.14 -16.59
CA ASP A 126 -18.54 3.93 -16.52
C ASP A 126 -19.11 2.89 -15.55
N ILE A 127 -20.31 3.11 -15.02
CA ILE A 127 -21.04 2.09 -14.24
C ILE A 127 -21.99 1.33 -15.16
N ASN A 128 -22.02 0.00 -15.05
CA ASN A 128 -22.92 -0.83 -15.84
C ASN A 128 -24.39 -0.44 -15.59
N PRO A 129 -25.23 -0.28 -16.63
CA PRO A 129 -26.65 0.01 -16.44
C PRO A 129 -27.36 -1.07 -15.62
N CYS A 130 -27.96 -0.64 -14.51
CA CYS A 130 -28.92 -1.43 -13.75
C CYS A 130 -30.33 -1.04 -14.19
N TYR A 131 -31.13 -2.03 -14.60
CA TYR A 131 -32.50 -1.82 -15.01
C TYR A 131 -33.46 -1.85 -13.82
N VAL A 132 -33.29 -2.83 -12.93
CA VAL A 132 -34.11 -3.01 -11.73
C VAL A 132 -33.25 -3.58 -10.61
N ALA A 133 -33.32 -3.00 -9.42
CA ALA A 133 -32.79 -3.59 -8.20
C ALA A 133 -33.91 -3.68 -7.17
N TYR A 134 -34.12 -4.87 -6.61
CA TYR A 134 -35.16 -5.14 -5.63
C TYR A 134 -34.54 -5.71 -4.35
N THR A 135 -34.98 -5.22 -3.19
CA THR A 135 -34.58 -5.75 -1.89
C THR A 135 -35.75 -5.71 -0.91
N ASP A 136 -36.01 -6.84 -0.27
CA ASP A 136 -36.89 -6.99 0.91
C ASP A 136 -36.22 -7.84 2.02
N GLY A 137 -34.95 -8.23 1.81
CA GLY A 137 -34.15 -9.09 2.68
C GLY A 137 -34.35 -10.59 2.42
N VAL A 138 -35.26 -10.99 1.53
CA VAL A 138 -35.64 -12.40 1.30
C VAL A 138 -35.64 -12.78 -0.18
N ASN A 139 -36.08 -11.87 -1.06
CA ASN A 139 -36.34 -12.11 -2.47
C ASN A 139 -35.45 -11.24 -3.38
N ASP A 140 -34.34 -10.75 -2.83
CA ASP A 140 -33.50 -9.72 -3.42
C ASP A 140 -32.90 -10.13 -4.77
N PHE A 141 -32.88 -9.19 -5.72
CA PHE A 141 -32.23 -9.36 -7.01
C PHE A 141 -31.79 -8.03 -7.61
N VAL A 142 -30.78 -8.08 -8.48
CA VAL A 142 -30.29 -6.96 -9.29
C VAL A 142 -30.24 -7.42 -10.74
N ALA A 143 -31.03 -6.77 -11.60
CA ALA A 143 -31.10 -7.01 -13.03
C ALA A 143 -30.35 -5.89 -13.76
N MET A 144 -29.29 -6.25 -14.48
CA MET A 144 -28.37 -5.34 -15.14
C MET A 144 -28.08 -5.77 -16.57
N GLU A 145 -27.60 -4.85 -17.39
CA GLU A 145 -27.29 -5.12 -18.79
C GLU A 145 -26.21 -6.21 -18.93
N ASP A 146 -26.47 -7.21 -19.80
CA ASP A 146 -25.47 -8.21 -20.18
C ASP A 146 -24.49 -7.58 -21.18
N LEU A 147 -23.34 -7.13 -20.68
CA LEU A 147 -22.30 -6.50 -21.50
C LEU A 147 -21.48 -7.49 -22.32
N GLY A 148 -21.56 -8.80 -22.04
CA GLY A 148 -20.73 -9.80 -22.72
C GLY A 148 -20.97 -9.87 -24.23
N GLN A 149 -22.22 -9.66 -24.65
CA GLN A 149 -22.60 -9.55 -26.06
C GLN A 149 -22.07 -8.28 -26.76
N TYR A 150 -21.74 -7.23 -26.00
CA TYR A 150 -21.16 -5.99 -26.51
C TYR A 150 -19.63 -6.02 -26.50
N GLY A 151 -19.03 -7.20 -26.39
CA GLY A 151 -17.57 -7.37 -26.43
C GLY A 151 -16.85 -6.97 -25.14
N TYR A 152 -17.58 -6.82 -24.02
CA TYR A 152 -16.95 -6.64 -22.71
C TYR A 152 -16.57 -7.98 -22.09
N LYS A 153 -15.39 -8.04 -21.48
CA LYS A 153 -14.88 -9.20 -20.77
C LYS A 153 -14.36 -8.84 -19.39
N THR A 154 -14.54 -9.77 -18.47
CA THR A 154 -13.91 -9.73 -17.15
C THR A 154 -12.43 -10.03 -17.28
N ALA A 155 -11.60 -9.27 -16.57
CA ALA A 155 -10.17 -9.55 -16.49
C ALA A 155 -9.88 -10.76 -15.58
N SER A 156 -8.80 -11.48 -15.89
CA SER A 156 -8.36 -12.62 -15.09
C SER A 156 -7.98 -12.19 -13.67
N ARG A 157 -8.59 -12.81 -12.65
CA ARG A 157 -8.21 -12.58 -11.24
C ARG A 157 -6.76 -13.00 -10.94
N ALA A 158 -6.25 -14.00 -11.67
CA ALA A 158 -4.91 -14.55 -11.46
C ALA A 158 -3.82 -13.75 -12.18
N GLU A 159 -4.05 -13.34 -13.43
CA GLU A 159 -3.04 -12.68 -14.27
C GLU A 159 -3.08 -11.15 -14.18
N GLY A 160 -4.21 -10.58 -13.78
CA GLY A 160 -4.41 -9.13 -13.77
C GLY A 160 -4.49 -8.53 -15.17
N VAL A 161 -4.13 -7.25 -15.30
CA VAL A 161 -4.14 -6.50 -16.57
C VAL A 161 -2.89 -5.62 -16.71
N GLY A 162 -2.66 -5.11 -17.92
CA GLY A 162 -1.54 -4.23 -18.22
C GLY A 162 -1.66 -2.83 -17.60
N LEU A 163 -0.60 -2.03 -17.79
CA LEU A 163 -0.54 -0.66 -17.27
C LEU A 163 -1.67 0.22 -17.82
N GLU A 164 -1.98 0.11 -19.11
CA GLU A 164 -2.98 0.96 -19.74
C GLU A 164 -4.39 0.65 -19.22
N GLU A 165 -4.74 -0.62 -19.04
CA GLU A 165 -5.97 -1.04 -18.36
C GLU A 165 -6.01 -0.50 -16.91
N CYS A 166 -4.91 -0.64 -16.16
CA CYS A 166 -4.82 -0.12 -14.79
C CYS A 166 -5.03 1.41 -14.73
N LYS A 167 -4.42 2.17 -15.65
CA LYS A 167 -4.61 3.63 -15.73
C LYS A 167 -6.04 3.99 -16.10
N ARG A 168 -6.72 3.20 -16.94
CA ARG A 168 -8.16 3.37 -17.23
C ARG A 168 -9.03 3.14 -15.99
N CYS A 169 -8.76 2.08 -15.20
CA CYS A 169 -9.43 1.85 -13.92
C CYS A 169 -9.25 3.02 -12.95
N MET A 170 -8.01 3.43 -12.73
CA MET A 170 -7.68 4.53 -11.84
C MET A 170 -8.34 5.84 -12.26
N ARG A 171 -8.31 6.17 -13.57
CA ARG A 171 -8.98 7.35 -14.11
C ARG A 171 -10.49 7.31 -13.92
N SER A 172 -11.13 6.15 -14.14
CA SER A 172 -12.57 5.98 -13.94
C SER A 172 -12.96 6.11 -12.45
N LEU A 173 -12.20 5.50 -11.54
CA LEU A 173 -12.36 5.69 -10.09
C LEU A 173 -12.23 7.17 -9.68
N GLY A 174 -11.27 7.88 -10.26
CA GLY A 174 -11.11 9.32 -10.04
C GLY A 174 -12.36 10.12 -10.45
N ARG A 175 -12.89 9.83 -11.64
CA ARG A 175 -14.12 10.47 -12.15
C ARG A 175 -15.34 10.11 -11.30
N PHE A 176 -15.44 8.87 -10.84
CA PHE A 176 -16.51 8.43 -9.94
C PHE A 176 -16.46 9.17 -8.60
N HIS A 177 -15.29 9.22 -7.94
CA HIS A 177 -15.12 9.92 -6.67
C HIS A 177 -15.34 11.43 -6.78
N ALA A 178 -15.04 12.03 -7.93
CA ALA A 178 -15.33 13.45 -8.20
C ALA A 178 -16.82 13.78 -8.11
N LEU A 179 -17.73 12.87 -8.47
CA LEU A 179 -19.18 13.09 -8.31
C LEU A 179 -19.54 13.33 -6.85
N SER A 180 -18.98 12.52 -5.95
CA SER A 180 -19.18 12.67 -4.50
C SER A 180 -18.62 14.00 -3.99
N LEU A 181 -17.39 14.35 -4.38
CA LEU A 181 -16.73 15.57 -3.91
C LEU A 181 -17.45 16.83 -4.39
N ALA A 182 -17.80 16.90 -5.69
CA ALA A 182 -18.55 18.03 -6.24
C ALA A 182 -19.94 18.14 -5.61
N MET A 183 -20.66 17.02 -5.43
CA MET A 183 -21.97 17.04 -4.80
C MET A 183 -21.89 17.45 -3.33
N LYS A 184 -20.86 17.00 -2.61
CA LYS A 184 -20.61 17.40 -1.21
C LYS A 184 -20.27 18.88 -1.08
N GLU A 185 -19.56 19.46 -2.04
CA GLU A 185 -19.26 20.90 -2.07
C GLU A 185 -20.50 21.74 -2.41
N GLN A 186 -21.26 21.34 -3.44
CA GLN A 186 -22.31 22.17 -4.03
C GLN A 186 -23.72 21.90 -3.46
N GLU A 187 -23.99 20.68 -3.00
CA GLU A 187 -25.26 20.24 -2.41
C GLU A 187 -25.01 19.42 -1.12
N PRO A 188 -24.31 19.98 -0.11
CA PRO A 188 -23.82 19.23 1.06
C PRO A 188 -24.91 18.52 1.83
N ASP A 189 -26.05 19.17 2.11
CA ASP A 189 -27.14 18.58 2.89
C ASP A 189 -27.70 17.33 2.21
N ARG A 190 -27.91 17.41 0.89
CA ARG A 190 -28.42 16.30 0.09
C ARG A 190 -27.40 15.17 0.01
N PHE A 191 -26.12 15.49 -0.18
CA PHE A 191 -25.06 14.49 -0.18
C PHE A 191 -25.00 13.73 1.15
N HIS A 192 -24.97 14.44 2.28
CA HIS A 192 -24.90 13.81 3.60
C HIS A 192 -26.15 13.00 3.93
N GLU A 193 -27.34 13.45 3.55
CA GLU A 193 -28.58 12.70 3.67
C GLU A 193 -28.45 11.33 2.95
N ILE A 194 -28.03 11.34 1.68
CA ILE A 194 -27.88 10.12 0.89
C ILE A 194 -26.80 9.20 1.47
N ALA A 195 -25.62 9.74 1.76
CA ALA A 195 -24.49 8.97 2.27
C ALA A 195 -24.77 8.34 3.64
N GLN A 196 -25.54 9.00 4.51
CA GLN A 196 -25.88 8.46 5.84
C GLN A 196 -27.04 7.46 5.80
N GLN A 197 -28.03 7.66 4.92
CA GLN A 197 -29.25 6.83 4.91
C GLN A 197 -29.14 5.60 3.99
N HIS A 198 -28.31 5.66 2.95
CA HIS A 198 -28.33 4.67 1.86
C HIS A 198 -27.00 3.97 1.60
N VAL A 199 -25.92 4.32 2.32
CA VAL A 199 -24.61 3.69 2.19
C VAL A 199 -24.19 3.08 3.52
N GLU A 200 -23.96 1.76 3.54
CA GLU A 200 -23.67 1.00 4.77
C GLU A 200 -22.30 0.30 4.68
N GLU A 201 -21.49 0.42 5.74
CA GLU A 201 -20.29 -0.41 5.90
C GLU A 201 -20.71 -1.82 6.33
N THR A 202 -20.73 -2.74 5.35
CA THR A 202 -21.22 -4.11 5.52
C THR A 202 -20.14 -5.14 5.83
N TYR A 203 -18.85 -4.77 5.78
CA TYR A 203 -17.72 -5.71 5.86
C TYR A 203 -16.89 -5.55 7.14
N TYR A 204 -16.30 -4.36 7.35
CA TYR A 204 -15.44 -4.05 8.48
C TYR A 204 -16.15 -3.16 9.49
N SER A 205 -17.00 -3.76 10.33
CA SER A 205 -17.66 -3.06 11.44
C SER A 205 -17.47 -3.81 12.74
N ALA A 206 -17.36 -3.09 13.86
CA ALA A 206 -17.18 -3.71 15.18
C ALA A 206 -18.26 -4.77 15.49
N ARG A 207 -19.52 -4.55 15.05
CA ARG A 207 -20.63 -5.51 15.21
C ARG A 207 -20.45 -6.82 14.43
N LEU A 208 -19.53 -6.85 13.47
CA LEU A 208 -19.31 -7.96 12.53
C LEU A 208 -18.00 -8.71 12.83
N LYS A 209 -17.26 -8.30 13.85
CA LYS A 209 -15.97 -8.93 14.20
C LYS A 209 -16.10 -10.43 14.44
N SER A 210 -17.09 -10.86 15.19
CA SER A 210 -17.32 -12.29 15.47
C SER A 210 -17.69 -13.11 14.23
N TRP A 211 -18.16 -12.44 13.17
CA TRP A 211 -18.52 -13.09 11.90
C TRP A 211 -17.30 -13.34 11.02
N TYR A 212 -16.35 -12.39 10.96
CA TYR A 212 -15.26 -12.43 9.98
C TYR A 212 -13.85 -12.63 10.55
N ASN A 213 -13.60 -12.25 11.81
CA ASN A 213 -12.23 -12.18 12.35
C ASN A 213 -11.49 -13.53 12.34
N ASN A 214 -12.18 -14.64 12.62
CA ASN A 214 -11.56 -15.96 12.55
C ASN A 214 -11.10 -16.30 11.14
N PHE A 215 -11.90 -15.95 10.14
CA PHE A 215 -11.54 -16.18 8.74
C PHE A 215 -10.41 -15.26 8.27
N LEU A 216 -10.39 -14.00 8.72
CA LEU A 216 -9.26 -13.11 8.52
C LEU A 216 -7.98 -13.69 9.14
N GLN A 217 -8.06 -14.30 10.33
CA GLN A 217 -6.90 -14.93 10.97
C GLN A 217 -6.32 -16.08 10.12
N VAL A 218 -7.17 -16.89 9.47
CA VAL A 218 -6.69 -17.92 8.53
C VAL A 218 -5.88 -17.29 7.38
N GLN A 219 -6.33 -16.15 6.85
CA GLN A 219 -5.62 -15.44 5.77
C GLN A 219 -4.31 -14.83 6.26
N ILE A 220 -4.29 -14.29 7.48
CA ILE A 220 -3.08 -13.81 8.15
C ILE A 220 -2.08 -14.96 8.33
N ASP A 221 -2.53 -16.14 8.74
CA ASP A 221 -1.66 -17.32 8.92
C ASP A 221 -1.05 -17.77 7.57
N ILE A 222 -1.81 -17.68 6.48
CA ILE A 222 -1.31 -17.95 5.12
C ILE A 222 -0.27 -16.90 4.71
N ALA A 223 -0.50 -15.62 5.01
CA ALA A 223 0.46 -14.56 4.75
C ALA A 223 1.73 -14.72 5.59
N ARG A 224 1.59 -15.14 6.85
CA ARG A 224 2.69 -15.48 7.77
C ARG A 224 3.53 -16.64 7.24
N ASP A 225 2.90 -17.73 6.79
CA ASP A 225 3.60 -18.84 6.13
C ASP A 225 4.30 -18.39 4.83
N ALA A 226 3.65 -17.57 4.02
CA ALA A 226 4.25 -17.06 2.79
C ALA A 226 5.49 -16.19 3.08
N MET A 227 5.40 -15.29 4.06
CA MET A 227 6.52 -14.47 4.53
C MET A 227 7.67 -15.33 5.05
N ALA A 228 7.38 -16.33 5.87
CA ALA A 228 8.39 -17.22 6.44
C ALA A 228 9.10 -18.08 5.40
N ARG A 229 8.43 -18.43 4.30
CA ARG A 229 9.04 -19.23 3.22
C ARG A 229 9.84 -18.40 2.22
N GLU A 230 9.38 -17.20 1.89
CA GLU A 230 10.05 -16.37 0.88
C GLU A 230 11.12 -15.45 1.46
N TYR A 231 10.95 -14.99 2.70
CA TYR A 231 11.84 -14.04 3.35
C TYR A 231 12.25 -14.45 4.77
N PRO A 232 12.66 -15.71 5.02
CA PRO A 232 13.00 -16.20 6.35
C PRO A 232 14.13 -15.40 6.99
N GLY A 233 13.93 -14.95 8.22
CA GLY A 233 14.90 -14.22 9.02
C GLY A 233 15.13 -12.75 8.60
N THR A 234 14.40 -12.24 7.60
CA THR A 234 14.57 -10.87 7.09
C THR A 234 13.90 -9.82 7.98
N GLU A 235 14.22 -8.54 7.73
CA GLU A 235 13.53 -7.41 8.35
C GLU A 235 12.07 -7.27 7.85
N LEU A 236 11.84 -7.62 6.59
CA LEU A 236 10.52 -7.65 5.99
C LEU A 236 9.59 -8.65 6.69
N GLU A 237 10.04 -9.89 6.91
CA GLU A 237 9.29 -10.90 7.68
C GLU A 237 8.95 -10.40 9.08
N ARG A 238 9.93 -9.81 9.79
CA ARG A 238 9.73 -9.30 11.15
C ARG A 238 8.80 -8.08 11.21
N THR A 239 8.86 -7.20 10.21
CA THR A 239 7.93 -6.05 10.08
C THR A 239 6.51 -6.53 9.80
N MET A 240 6.37 -7.51 8.91
CA MET A 240 5.09 -8.13 8.64
C MET A 240 4.56 -8.90 9.84
N GLU A 241 5.41 -9.48 10.68
CA GLU A 241 4.92 -10.09 11.92
C GLU A 241 4.32 -9.08 12.89
N LYS A 242 4.91 -7.89 13.04
CA LYS A 242 4.26 -6.80 13.80
C LYS A 242 2.93 -6.38 13.17
N PHE A 243 2.83 -6.41 11.84
CA PHE A 243 1.58 -6.16 11.14
C PHE A 243 0.55 -7.26 11.42
N PHE A 244 0.97 -8.53 11.45
CA PHE A 244 0.09 -9.68 11.69
C PHE A 244 -0.31 -9.85 13.16
N ASP A 245 0.50 -9.38 14.11
CA ASP A 245 0.23 -9.46 15.55
C ASP A 245 -0.71 -8.35 16.06
N CYS A 246 -0.97 -7.32 15.25
CA CYS A 246 -1.97 -6.31 15.60
C CYS A 246 -3.39 -6.85 15.36
N ASP A 247 -4.38 -6.24 16.03
CA ASP A 247 -5.80 -6.54 15.75
C ASP A 247 -6.19 -5.94 14.39
N LEU A 248 -5.81 -6.62 13.31
CA LEU A 248 -5.96 -6.12 11.95
C LEU A 248 -7.42 -5.80 11.65
N TYR A 249 -8.37 -6.61 12.14
CA TYR A 249 -9.79 -6.34 11.97
C TYR A 249 -10.20 -4.98 12.55
N ASP A 250 -9.82 -4.69 13.79
CA ASP A 250 -10.14 -3.40 14.43
C ASP A 250 -9.47 -2.22 13.72
N HIS A 251 -8.26 -2.41 13.19
CA HIS A 251 -7.64 -1.40 12.33
C HIS A 251 -8.41 -1.18 11.03
N MET A 252 -8.89 -2.23 10.37
CA MET A 252 -9.73 -2.10 9.17
C MET A 252 -11.07 -1.41 9.50
N VAL A 253 -11.67 -1.70 10.66
CA VAL A 253 -12.86 -0.99 11.17
C VAL A 253 -12.56 0.50 11.34
N TYR A 254 -11.46 0.85 12.00
CA TYR A 254 -11.05 2.24 12.21
C TYR A 254 -10.88 2.98 10.88
N LEU A 255 -10.16 2.40 9.92
CA LEU A 255 -9.89 3.02 8.62
C LEU A 255 -11.18 3.18 7.79
N THR A 256 -12.07 2.19 7.83
CA THR A 256 -13.35 2.24 7.11
C THR A 256 -14.39 3.13 7.76
N HIS A 257 -14.26 3.51 9.03
CA HIS A 257 -15.18 4.41 9.75
C HIS A 257 -14.65 5.84 9.91
N THR A 258 -13.34 6.06 9.74
CA THR A 258 -12.76 7.41 9.80
C THR A 258 -13.31 8.24 8.64
N ARG A 259 -13.82 9.43 8.95
CA ARG A 259 -14.37 10.40 7.99
C ARG A 259 -13.61 11.71 8.10
N ASN A 260 -13.41 12.35 6.95
CA ASN A 260 -12.80 13.66 6.85
C ASN A 260 -13.40 14.43 5.64
N GLN A 261 -12.92 15.64 5.40
CA GLN A 261 -13.38 16.47 4.29
C GLN A 261 -13.14 15.86 2.90
N ASN A 262 -12.27 14.84 2.79
CA ASN A 262 -11.94 14.17 1.54
C ASN A 262 -12.78 12.91 1.30
N SER A 263 -13.61 12.48 2.27
CA SER A 263 -14.39 11.25 2.15
C SER A 263 -15.40 11.30 0.99
N VAL A 264 -15.57 10.17 0.29
CA VAL A 264 -16.42 9.99 -0.88
C VAL A 264 -17.21 8.69 -0.78
N ILE A 265 -18.22 8.51 -1.62
CA ILE A 265 -18.84 7.19 -1.79
C ILE A 265 -17.89 6.35 -2.65
N ASN A 266 -17.25 5.39 -2.02
CA ASN A 266 -16.36 4.41 -2.62
C ASN A 266 -17.16 3.31 -3.32
N HIS A 267 -16.54 2.68 -4.31
CA HIS A 267 -16.97 1.39 -4.84
C HIS A 267 -16.83 0.30 -3.77
N GLY A 268 -15.72 0.33 -3.01
CA GLY A 268 -15.48 -0.53 -1.86
C GLY A 268 -15.08 -1.98 -2.16
N ASP A 269 -15.29 -2.44 -3.41
CA ASP A 269 -14.86 -3.75 -3.92
C ASP A 269 -13.98 -3.65 -5.19
N CYS A 270 -12.92 -2.84 -5.14
CA CYS A 270 -12.05 -2.54 -6.30
C CYS A 270 -11.05 -3.66 -6.67
N TRP A 271 -11.51 -4.91 -6.69
CA TRP A 271 -10.75 -6.03 -7.24
C TRP A 271 -10.95 -6.16 -8.77
N MET A 272 -9.99 -6.81 -9.45
CA MET A 272 -9.93 -6.83 -10.91
C MET A 272 -11.19 -7.38 -11.62
N PRO A 273 -11.87 -8.43 -11.13
CA PRO A 273 -13.07 -8.96 -11.78
C PRO A 273 -14.26 -7.97 -11.86
N ASN A 274 -14.29 -6.94 -11.02
CA ASN A 274 -15.36 -5.94 -11.05
C ASN A 274 -15.15 -4.85 -12.13
N PHE A 275 -14.06 -4.93 -12.90
CA PHE A 275 -13.79 -4.06 -14.05
C PHE A 275 -13.90 -4.87 -15.35
N LEU A 276 -14.90 -4.54 -16.16
CA LEU A 276 -15.16 -5.14 -17.46
C LEU A 276 -14.52 -4.29 -18.57
N PHE A 277 -13.68 -4.89 -19.40
CA PHE A 277 -12.99 -4.19 -20.49
C PHE A 277 -13.57 -4.58 -21.84
N HIS A 278 -13.75 -3.60 -22.72
CA HIS A 278 -14.17 -3.86 -24.09
C HIS A 278 -12.98 -4.36 -24.94
N ASP A 279 -13.17 -5.45 -25.68
CA ASP A 279 -12.09 -6.11 -26.45
C ASP A 279 -11.42 -5.21 -27.50
N SER A 280 -12.20 -4.31 -28.12
CA SER A 280 -11.75 -3.51 -29.27
C SER A 280 -11.70 -1.99 -29.02
N THR A 281 -12.04 -1.52 -27.83
CA THR A 281 -12.11 -0.08 -27.53
C THR A 281 -11.58 0.16 -26.11
N PRO A 282 -11.12 1.37 -25.77
CA PRO A 282 -10.68 1.68 -24.40
C PRO A 282 -11.84 1.76 -23.40
N ALA A 283 -13.08 1.40 -23.78
CA ALA A 283 -14.23 1.46 -22.89
C ALA A 283 -14.12 0.42 -21.77
N MET A 284 -14.56 0.81 -20.58
CA MET A 284 -14.60 -0.04 -19.40
C MET A 284 -15.86 0.23 -18.58
N ARG A 285 -16.30 -0.77 -17.83
CA ARG A 285 -17.48 -0.72 -16.97
C ARG A 285 -17.17 -1.31 -15.60
N MET A 286 -17.59 -0.62 -14.55
CA MET A 286 -17.59 -1.11 -13.17
C MET A 286 -18.92 -1.80 -12.87
N ILE A 287 -18.84 -2.90 -12.11
CA ILE A 287 -19.96 -3.70 -11.63
C ILE A 287 -19.75 -4.03 -10.14
N ASP A 288 -20.81 -4.49 -9.48
CA ASP A 288 -20.81 -5.00 -8.11
C ASP A 288 -20.43 -3.95 -7.03
N PHE A 289 -21.42 -3.13 -6.67
CA PHE A 289 -21.31 -2.09 -5.64
C PHE A 289 -21.78 -2.58 -4.26
N GLN A 290 -21.75 -3.89 -4.00
CA GLN A 290 -22.25 -4.47 -2.74
C GLN A 290 -21.47 -4.01 -1.49
N LEU A 291 -20.21 -3.60 -1.68
CA LEU A 291 -19.34 -3.09 -0.63
C LEU A 291 -19.22 -1.56 -0.63
N ALA A 292 -20.09 -0.85 -1.37
CA ALA A 292 -20.09 0.60 -1.41
C ALA A 292 -20.19 1.17 0.00
N ARG A 293 -19.34 2.17 0.27
CA ARG A 293 -19.15 2.74 1.61
C ARG A 293 -18.76 4.20 1.48
N TYR A 294 -19.11 5.04 2.46
CA TYR A 294 -18.75 6.46 2.44
C TYR A 294 -17.44 6.69 3.18
N CYS A 295 -16.24 6.61 2.58
CA CYS A 295 -14.96 6.71 3.32
C CYS A 295 -13.88 7.46 2.52
N SER A 296 -12.61 7.40 2.94
CA SER A 296 -11.53 8.00 2.16
C SER A 296 -11.43 7.35 0.76
N PRO A 297 -11.23 8.15 -0.31
CA PRO A 297 -10.98 7.62 -1.65
C PRO A 297 -9.74 6.72 -1.72
N ALA A 298 -8.80 6.89 -0.77
CA ALA A 298 -7.57 6.10 -0.71
C ALA A 298 -7.83 4.61 -0.45
N LEU A 299 -8.97 4.22 0.14
CA LEU A 299 -9.27 2.80 0.37
C LEU A 299 -9.44 2.04 -0.95
N ASP A 300 -10.21 2.58 -1.89
CA ASP A 300 -10.41 1.98 -3.21
C ASP A 300 -9.12 1.97 -4.03
N ILE A 301 -8.35 3.07 -3.95
CA ILE A 301 -7.07 3.20 -4.66
C ILE A 301 -6.07 2.18 -4.11
N ALA A 302 -5.89 2.12 -2.79
CA ALA A 302 -4.95 1.21 -2.16
C ALA A 302 -5.35 -0.24 -2.44
N PHE A 303 -6.63 -0.60 -2.27
CA PHE A 303 -7.10 -1.94 -2.58
C PHE A 303 -6.81 -2.31 -4.05
N PHE A 304 -7.19 -1.46 -5.00
CA PHE A 304 -6.91 -1.69 -6.42
C PHE A 304 -5.41 -1.88 -6.67
N VAL A 305 -4.58 -0.95 -6.20
CA VAL A 305 -3.14 -0.98 -6.45
C VAL A 305 -2.51 -2.25 -5.89
N TYR A 306 -2.76 -2.64 -4.64
CA TYR A 306 -2.09 -3.80 -4.06
C TYR A 306 -2.62 -5.14 -4.57
N SER A 307 -3.91 -5.24 -4.90
CA SER A 307 -4.54 -6.50 -5.30
C SER A 307 -4.50 -6.77 -6.81
N CYS A 308 -4.54 -5.72 -7.63
CA CYS A 308 -4.74 -5.83 -9.07
C CYS A 308 -3.46 -5.68 -9.90
N THR A 309 -2.36 -5.26 -9.30
CA THR A 309 -1.10 -5.00 -10.01
C THR A 309 0.00 -5.96 -9.55
N SER A 310 0.99 -6.18 -10.41
CA SER A 310 2.23 -6.84 -10.02
C SER A 310 3.15 -5.87 -9.28
N GLN A 311 4.09 -6.39 -8.48
CA GLN A 311 5.10 -5.56 -7.83
C GLN A 311 5.85 -4.70 -8.85
N ALA A 312 6.36 -5.33 -9.92
CA ALA A 312 7.11 -4.64 -10.98
C ALA A 312 6.31 -3.47 -11.61
N LEU A 313 5.00 -3.62 -11.78
CA LEU A 313 4.16 -2.53 -12.29
C LEU A 313 4.03 -1.41 -11.26
N ARG A 314 3.83 -1.72 -9.97
CA ARG A 314 3.79 -0.69 -8.91
C ARG A 314 5.10 0.06 -8.83
N ASP A 315 6.22 -0.65 -8.76
CA ASP A 315 7.54 -0.05 -8.59
C ASP A 315 7.84 0.92 -9.74
N ALA A 316 7.49 0.55 -10.98
CA ALA A 316 7.72 1.38 -12.15
C ALA A 316 6.67 2.50 -12.33
N HIS A 317 5.41 2.28 -11.94
CA HIS A 317 4.28 3.10 -12.39
C HIS A 317 3.31 3.56 -11.29
N TYR A 318 3.64 3.40 -10.01
CA TYR A 318 2.75 3.83 -8.90
C TYR A 318 2.32 5.29 -9.04
N GLN A 319 3.26 6.19 -9.36
CA GLN A 319 2.95 7.61 -9.57
C GLN A 319 2.10 7.86 -10.83
N ASP A 320 2.27 7.05 -11.88
CA ASP A 320 1.45 7.12 -13.09
C ASP A 320 0.00 6.70 -12.81
N LEU A 321 -0.20 5.68 -11.96
CA LEU A 321 -1.52 5.24 -11.51
C LEU A 321 -2.22 6.32 -10.69
N LEU A 322 -1.54 6.87 -9.68
CA LEU A 322 -2.06 8.00 -8.92
C LEU A 322 -2.32 9.21 -9.81
N GLY A 323 -1.45 9.46 -10.80
CA GLY A 323 -1.60 10.51 -11.81
C GLY A 323 -2.86 10.31 -12.66
N ALA A 324 -3.13 9.09 -13.10
CA ALA A 324 -4.34 8.76 -13.86
C ALA A 324 -5.61 8.98 -13.02
N TYR A 325 -5.60 8.56 -11.75
CA TYR A 325 -6.69 8.80 -10.81
C TYR A 325 -6.94 10.30 -10.59
N HIS A 326 -5.93 11.05 -10.18
CA HIS A 326 -6.07 12.48 -9.91
C HIS A 326 -6.45 13.27 -11.16
N GLY A 327 -5.90 12.90 -12.32
CA GLY A 327 -6.27 13.49 -13.61
C GLY A 327 -7.74 13.27 -13.97
N GLY A 328 -8.25 12.04 -13.82
CA GLY A 328 -9.67 11.74 -14.03
C GLY A 328 -10.59 12.50 -13.06
N LEU A 329 -10.20 12.55 -11.79
CA LEU A 329 -10.90 13.32 -10.77
C LEU A 329 -10.94 14.81 -11.12
N ALA A 330 -9.80 15.39 -11.47
CA ALA A 330 -9.68 16.82 -11.76
C ALA A 330 -10.47 17.23 -13.00
N GLU A 331 -10.47 16.41 -14.04
CA GLU A 331 -11.31 16.64 -15.22
C GLU A 331 -12.79 16.65 -14.87
N MET A 332 -13.25 15.65 -14.12
CA MET A 332 -14.66 15.54 -13.77
C MET A 332 -15.11 16.68 -12.83
N LEU A 333 -14.28 17.08 -11.86
CA LEU A 333 -14.57 18.23 -10.99
C LEU A 333 -14.75 19.51 -11.82
N ARG A 334 -13.85 19.79 -12.77
CA ARG A 334 -13.97 20.97 -13.65
C ARG A 334 -15.24 20.92 -14.50
N ASP A 335 -15.55 19.75 -15.07
CA ASP A 335 -16.76 19.54 -15.87
C ASP A 335 -18.06 19.73 -15.04
N LEU A 336 -17.99 19.53 -13.71
CA LEU A 336 -19.07 19.76 -12.76
C LEU A 336 -19.07 21.18 -12.15
N GLY A 337 -18.12 22.03 -12.54
CA GLY A 337 -18.02 23.41 -12.06
C GLY A 337 -17.29 23.59 -10.72
N SER A 338 -16.53 22.58 -10.26
CA SER A 338 -15.70 22.62 -9.06
C SER A 338 -14.22 22.81 -9.40
N ASP A 339 -13.45 23.41 -8.49
CA ASP A 339 -12.00 23.58 -8.63
C ASP A 339 -11.23 22.42 -7.97
N PRO A 340 -10.54 21.56 -8.74
CA PRO A 340 -9.81 20.42 -8.18
C PRO A 340 -8.64 20.82 -7.27
N ASP A 341 -8.03 21.99 -7.48
CA ASP A 341 -6.90 22.45 -6.67
C ASP A 341 -7.36 22.99 -5.31
N THR A 342 -8.67 23.22 -5.14
CA THR A 342 -9.29 23.59 -3.87
C THR A 342 -9.95 22.39 -3.20
N VAL A 343 -10.71 21.58 -3.96
CA VAL A 343 -11.52 20.48 -3.42
C VAL A 343 -10.70 19.26 -3.05
N PHE A 344 -9.76 18.83 -3.90
CA PHE A 344 -8.90 17.67 -3.62
C PHE A 344 -7.55 17.77 -4.35
N PRO A 345 -6.63 18.60 -3.83
CA PRO A 345 -5.31 18.78 -4.43
C PRO A 345 -4.50 17.49 -4.41
N ARG A 346 -3.50 17.38 -5.31
CA ARG A 346 -2.59 16.22 -5.37
C ARG A 346 -1.90 15.93 -4.03
N ALA A 347 -1.54 16.97 -3.27
CA ALA A 347 -0.92 16.82 -1.96
C ALA A 347 -1.85 16.13 -0.93
N GLU A 348 -3.16 16.42 -0.98
CA GLU A 348 -4.14 15.74 -0.13
C GLU A 348 -4.31 14.28 -0.53
N LEU A 349 -4.31 13.96 -1.83
CA LEU A 349 -4.28 12.56 -2.28
C LEU A 349 -3.07 11.81 -1.70
N GLU A 350 -1.87 12.39 -1.76
CA GLU A 350 -0.67 11.74 -1.22
C GLU A 350 -0.72 11.55 0.29
N LYS A 351 -1.31 12.50 1.02
CA LYS A 351 -1.54 12.40 2.46
C LYS A 351 -2.54 11.28 2.80
N GLU A 352 -3.67 11.22 2.09
CA GLU A 352 -4.66 10.14 2.24
C GLU A 352 -4.02 8.78 1.93
N MET A 353 -3.25 8.65 0.84
CA MET A 353 -2.58 7.39 0.50
C MET A 353 -1.62 6.93 1.60
N ARG A 354 -0.87 7.83 2.24
CA ARG A 354 0.00 7.50 3.39
C ARG A 354 -0.81 7.05 4.60
N GLN A 355 -1.88 7.78 4.93
CA GLN A 355 -2.71 7.49 6.11
C GLN A 355 -3.45 6.15 5.99
N TYR A 356 -3.89 5.79 4.78
CA TYR A 356 -4.75 4.63 4.54
C TYR A 356 -4.02 3.43 3.89
N ALA A 357 -2.71 3.49 3.68
CA ALA A 357 -1.92 2.42 3.04
C ALA A 357 -2.14 1.03 3.68
N ARG A 358 -2.27 0.98 5.02
CA ARG A 358 -2.53 -0.25 5.77
C ARG A 358 -3.81 -0.97 5.32
N PHE A 359 -4.83 -0.25 4.89
CA PHE A 359 -6.06 -0.85 4.36
C PHE A 359 -5.77 -1.67 3.09
N GLY A 360 -4.93 -1.13 2.20
CA GLY A 360 -4.50 -1.82 0.99
C GLY A 360 -3.78 -3.13 1.27
N CYS A 361 -2.86 -3.14 2.25
CA CYS A 361 -2.21 -4.38 2.70
C CYS A 361 -3.21 -5.39 3.29
N GLY A 362 -4.15 -4.93 4.12
CA GLY A 362 -5.20 -5.78 4.69
C GLY A 362 -6.08 -6.43 3.62
N MET A 363 -6.57 -5.64 2.66
CA MET A 363 -7.35 -6.17 1.53
C MET A 363 -6.50 -7.05 0.59
N GLY A 364 -5.19 -6.79 0.48
CA GLY A 364 -4.25 -7.63 -0.27
C GLY A 364 -4.09 -9.03 0.35
N ILE A 365 -3.95 -9.10 1.68
CA ILE A 365 -3.89 -10.36 2.44
C ILE A 365 -5.14 -11.20 2.21
N GLU A 366 -6.28 -10.55 2.03
CA GLU A 366 -7.55 -11.20 1.75
C GLU A 366 -7.70 -11.64 0.29
N SER A 367 -7.62 -10.69 -0.63
CA SER A 367 -7.99 -10.91 -2.04
C SER A 367 -6.97 -11.73 -2.83
N ILE A 368 -5.67 -11.71 -2.47
CA ILE A 368 -4.63 -12.42 -3.22
C ILE A 368 -4.77 -13.95 -3.06
N PRO A 369 -4.95 -14.52 -1.85
CA PRO A 369 -5.25 -15.94 -1.69
C PRO A 369 -6.47 -16.39 -2.51
N PHE A 370 -7.57 -15.63 -2.50
CA PHE A 370 -8.75 -15.92 -3.31
C PHE A 370 -8.47 -15.88 -4.82
N SER A 371 -7.64 -14.94 -5.25
CA SER A 371 -7.23 -14.80 -6.66
C SER A 371 -6.38 -15.98 -7.15
N LEU A 372 -5.68 -16.66 -6.24
CA LEU A 372 -4.82 -17.80 -6.52
C LEU A 372 -5.51 -19.16 -6.32
N LEU A 373 -6.74 -19.17 -5.79
CA LEU A 373 -7.49 -20.38 -5.51
C LEU A 373 -7.95 -21.05 -6.81
N ASP A 374 -7.71 -22.36 -6.92
CA ASP A 374 -8.18 -23.17 -8.04
C ASP A 374 -9.70 -23.38 -7.95
N GLU A 375 -10.39 -23.46 -9.09
CA GLU A 375 -11.84 -23.67 -9.13
C GLU A 375 -12.27 -24.98 -8.44
N SER A 376 -11.41 -26.00 -8.43
CA SER A 376 -11.69 -27.28 -7.76
C SER A 376 -11.62 -27.19 -6.22
N GLU A 377 -10.97 -26.15 -5.69
CA GLU A 377 -10.86 -25.90 -4.25
C GLU A 377 -11.99 -25.01 -3.71
N VAL A 378 -12.82 -24.44 -4.60
CA VAL A 378 -14.00 -23.67 -4.24
C VAL A 378 -15.06 -24.58 -3.63
N PRO A 379 -15.52 -24.34 -2.38
CA PRO A 379 -16.57 -25.13 -1.77
C PRO A 379 -17.90 -24.95 -2.50
N ASP A 380 -18.65 -26.05 -2.60
CA ASP A 380 -20.02 -26.04 -3.08
C ASP A 380 -20.96 -25.54 -1.96
N LEU A 381 -21.16 -24.22 -1.90
CA LEU A 381 -21.89 -23.55 -0.83
C LEU A 381 -23.38 -23.94 -0.76
N ASP A 382 -23.93 -24.52 -1.83
CA ASP A 382 -25.32 -24.98 -1.83
C ASP A 382 -25.51 -26.30 -1.06
N LYS A 383 -24.42 -26.95 -0.64
CA LYS A 383 -24.42 -28.12 0.24
C LYS A 383 -24.52 -27.82 1.73
N ILE A 384 -24.54 -26.55 2.13
CA ILE A 384 -24.75 -26.17 3.53
C ILE A 384 -26.11 -26.73 3.99
N THR A 385 -26.11 -27.52 5.06
CA THR A 385 -27.32 -28.14 5.61
C THR A 385 -27.89 -27.29 6.75
N GLY A 386 -29.22 -27.16 6.77
CA GLY A 386 -29.92 -26.33 7.73
C GLY A 386 -29.91 -24.84 7.37
N GLU A 387 -30.52 -24.04 8.24
CA GLU A 387 -30.72 -22.60 8.03
C GLU A 387 -29.75 -21.73 8.86
N GLN A 388 -29.00 -22.33 9.78
CA GLN A 388 -28.12 -21.58 10.67
C GLN A 388 -26.83 -21.15 9.96
N ALA A 389 -26.28 -19.99 10.37
CA ALA A 389 -24.99 -19.53 9.88
C ALA A 389 -23.88 -20.50 10.33
N VAL A 390 -23.01 -20.87 9.40
CA VAL A 390 -21.81 -21.68 9.64
C VAL A 390 -20.59 -20.74 9.67
N PRO A 391 -19.60 -20.93 10.55
CA PRO A 391 -18.38 -20.12 10.51
C PRO A 391 -17.68 -20.22 9.15
N ILE A 392 -17.28 -19.07 8.58
CA ILE A 392 -16.75 -18.97 7.20
C ILE A 392 -15.50 -19.83 7.03
N GLU A 393 -14.63 -19.86 8.05
CA GLU A 393 -13.39 -20.63 8.10
C GLU A 393 -13.61 -22.16 8.06
N GLN A 394 -14.82 -22.64 8.31
CA GLN A 394 -15.18 -24.06 8.19
C GLN A 394 -15.64 -24.43 6.78
N LEU A 395 -16.05 -23.43 5.98
CA LEU A 395 -16.49 -23.62 4.59
C LEU A 395 -15.35 -23.34 3.62
N TRP A 396 -14.64 -22.23 3.83
CA TRP A 396 -13.52 -21.79 3.01
C TRP A 396 -12.21 -22.33 3.57
N ILE A 397 -11.87 -23.55 3.15
CA ILE A 397 -10.62 -24.20 3.56
C ILE A 397 -9.46 -23.66 2.71
N LEU A 398 -8.96 -22.48 3.08
CA LEU A 398 -7.77 -21.90 2.48
C LEU A 398 -6.52 -22.62 3.00
N ARG A 399 -5.60 -22.97 2.09
CA ARG A 399 -4.35 -23.66 2.40
C ARG A 399 -3.16 -22.73 2.17
N PRO A 400 -2.01 -22.97 2.83
CA PRO A 400 -0.78 -22.26 2.52
C PRO A 400 -0.43 -22.34 1.04
N ILE A 401 0.00 -21.21 0.45
CA ILE A 401 0.23 -21.10 -0.99
C ILE A 401 1.44 -21.95 -1.41
N ALA A 402 1.18 -22.98 -2.23
CA ALA A 402 2.19 -23.94 -2.65
C ALA A 402 3.21 -23.35 -3.64
N SER A 403 2.77 -22.50 -4.57
CA SER A 403 3.65 -21.93 -5.59
C SER A 403 4.48 -20.78 -5.04
N GLN A 404 5.76 -20.74 -5.39
CA GLN A 404 6.64 -19.62 -5.03
C GLN A 404 6.14 -18.29 -5.63
N ALA A 405 5.70 -18.30 -6.89
CA ALA A 405 5.15 -17.11 -7.54
C ALA A 405 3.92 -16.57 -6.80
N GLY A 406 3.04 -17.44 -6.30
CA GLY A 406 1.88 -17.05 -5.51
C GLY A 406 2.27 -16.49 -4.14
N ARG A 407 3.23 -17.11 -3.43
CA ARG A 407 3.75 -16.58 -2.17
C ARG A 407 4.41 -15.22 -2.34
N ARG A 408 5.22 -15.04 -3.39
CA ARG A 408 5.82 -13.75 -3.73
C ARG A 408 4.75 -12.69 -4.01
N ARG A 409 3.74 -13.01 -4.82
CA ARG A 409 2.62 -12.09 -5.07
C ARG A 409 1.97 -11.58 -3.78
N LEU A 410 1.74 -12.46 -2.80
CA LEU A 410 1.16 -12.09 -1.51
C LEU A 410 2.11 -11.24 -0.64
N THR A 411 3.40 -11.53 -0.68
CA THR A 411 4.41 -10.90 0.19
C THR A 411 4.99 -9.61 -0.39
N ASP A 412 4.93 -9.41 -1.71
CA ASP A 412 5.37 -8.22 -2.42
C ASP A 412 4.48 -6.99 -2.16
N ILE A 413 3.35 -7.13 -1.44
CA ILE A 413 2.58 -5.98 -0.94
C ILE A 413 3.30 -5.27 0.22
N ALA A 414 4.25 -5.95 0.86
CA ALA A 414 4.95 -5.50 2.06
C ALA A 414 6.32 -4.86 1.78
N LYS A 415 6.89 -5.07 0.59
CA LYS A 415 8.25 -4.64 0.28
C LYS A 415 8.38 -3.11 0.28
N GLY A 416 9.31 -2.62 1.10
CA GLY A 416 9.79 -1.25 1.10
C GLY A 416 11.03 -1.07 0.22
N VAL A 417 11.75 0.03 0.46
CA VAL A 417 12.94 0.56 -0.26
C VAL A 417 13.73 -0.51 -1.03
N GLU A 418 13.69 -0.39 -2.36
CA GLU A 418 14.34 -1.31 -3.27
C GLU A 418 15.82 -0.98 -3.44
N LEU A 419 16.64 -1.96 -3.86
CA LEU A 419 18.05 -1.73 -4.19
C LEU A 419 18.23 -0.57 -5.17
N ALA A 420 17.31 -0.42 -6.12
CA ALA A 420 17.33 0.68 -7.08
C ALA A 420 17.26 2.05 -6.38
N ASP A 421 16.49 2.20 -5.31
CA ASP A 421 16.37 3.45 -4.56
C ASP A 421 17.65 3.75 -3.78
N CYS A 422 18.19 2.73 -3.11
CA CYS A 422 19.48 2.81 -2.43
C CYS A 422 20.61 3.22 -3.38
N LEU A 423 20.66 2.62 -4.58
CA LEU A 423 21.65 2.97 -5.60
C LEU A 423 21.51 4.42 -6.06
N ARG A 424 20.28 4.91 -6.28
CA ARG A 424 20.06 6.30 -6.69
C ARG A 424 20.48 7.31 -5.61
N CYS A 425 20.16 7.05 -4.34
CA CYS A 425 20.60 7.88 -3.21
C CYS A 425 22.14 7.90 -3.11
N ILE A 426 22.77 6.73 -3.18
CA ILE A 426 24.24 6.61 -3.13
C ILE A 426 24.90 7.35 -4.28
N CYS A 427 24.38 7.24 -5.51
CA CYS A 427 24.91 7.97 -6.66
C CYS A 427 24.77 9.49 -6.47
N SER A 428 23.64 9.97 -5.95
CA SER A 428 23.44 11.39 -5.68
C SER A 428 24.42 11.92 -4.62
N MET A 429 24.61 11.18 -3.53
CA MET A 429 25.57 11.49 -2.46
C MET A 429 27.01 11.49 -2.99
N ALA A 430 27.38 10.47 -3.78
CA ALA A 430 28.70 10.37 -4.42
C ALA A 430 28.99 11.59 -5.30
N ARG A 431 28.01 12.05 -6.07
CA ARG A 431 28.13 13.27 -6.89
C ARG A 431 28.32 14.52 -6.02
N PHE A 432 27.61 14.65 -4.91
CA PHE A 432 27.82 15.77 -3.99
C PHE A 432 29.23 15.78 -3.39
N HIS A 433 29.74 14.63 -2.95
CA HIS A 433 31.11 14.52 -2.46
C HIS A 433 32.15 14.81 -3.55
N ALA A 434 31.93 14.33 -4.78
CA ALA A 434 32.82 14.59 -5.92
C ALA A 434 32.89 16.08 -6.26
N LEU A 435 31.76 16.79 -6.22
CA LEU A 435 31.72 18.24 -6.40
C LEU A 435 32.56 18.97 -5.34
N SER A 436 32.39 18.58 -4.07
CA SER A 436 33.20 19.14 -2.99
C SER A 436 34.69 18.86 -3.18
N PHE A 437 35.05 17.67 -3.66
CA PHE A 437 36.44 17.30 -3.88
C PHE A 437 37.05 18.08 -5.05
N ALA A 438 36.34 18.19 -6.17
CA ALA A 438 36.78 18.97 -7.32
C ALA A 438 37.04 20.43 -6.92
N MET A 439 36.15 21.04 -6.13
CA MET A 439 36.35 22.39 -5.61
C MET A 439 37.61 22.50 -4.75
N LYS A 440 37.88 21.52 -3.87
CA LYS A 440 39.10 21.48 -3.04
C LYS A 440 40.38 21.50 -3.87
N GLN A 441 40.38 20.85 -5.04
CA GLN A 441 41.55 20.78 -5.94
C GLN A 441 41.68 22.02 -6.83
N GLN A 442 40.56 22.48 -7.40
CA GLN A 442 40.55 23.51 -8.44
C GLN A 442 40.47 24.93 -7.86
N ASP A 443 39.82 25.09 -6.71
CA ASP A 443 39.69 26.36 -5.98
C ASP A 443 39.85 26.14 -4.46
N PRO A 444 41.08 25.82 -4.01
CA PRO A 444 41.36 25.53 -2.60
C PRO A 444 41.08 26.72 -1.69
N GLN A 445 41.21 27.96 -2.18
CA GLN A 445 40.94 29.15 -1.36
C GLN A 445 39.45 29.29 -1.03
N THR A 446 38.57 29.09 -2.01
CA THR A 446 37.13 29.09 -1.77
C THR A 446 36.72 27.91 -0.90
N PHE A 447 37.30 26.73 -1.14
CA PHE A 447 37.03 25.54 -0.31
C PHE A 447 37.36 25.78 1.16
N GLU A 448 38.57 26.27 1.47
CA GLU A 448 38.97 26.56 2.85
C GLU A 448 38.11 27.66 3.48
N ARG A 449 37.72 28.69 2.70
CA ARG A 449 36.80 29.72 3.18
C ARG A 449 35.44 29.13 3.58
N ILE A 450 34.87 28.24 2.79
CA ILE A 450 33.59 27.57 3.11
C ILE A 450 33.77 26.69 4.35
N VAL A 451 34.78 25.82 4.35
CA VAL A 451 35.04 24.86 5.44
C VAL A 451 35.32 25.57 6.76
N SER A 452 35.96 26.75 6.74
CA SER A 452 36.20 27.56 7.94
C SER A 452 34.93 28.10 8.60
N GLN A 453 33.79 28.11 7.88
CA GLN A 453 32.49 28.53 8.38
C GLN A 453 31.61 27.35 8.81
N LEU A 454 32.03 26.11 8.53
CA LEU A 454 31.29 24.92 8.94
C LEU A 454 31.68 24.53 10.37
N GLU A 455 30.68 24.32 11.21
CA GLU A 455 30.83 23.86 12.58
C GLU A 455 30.18 22.49 12.74
N GLU A 456 30.88 21.56 13.39
CA GLU A 456 30.30 20.26 13.76
C GLU A 456 29.33 20.47 14.92
N THR A 457 28.04 20.37 14.62
CA THR A 457 26.97 20.72 15.57
C THR A 457 26.54 19.56 16.47
N TYR A 458 26.91 18.32 16.14
CA TYR A 458 26.41 17.13 16.83
C TYR A 458 27.50 16.39 17.62
N TYR A 459 28.71 16.27 17.06
CA TYR A 459 29.85 15.56 17.65
C TYR A 459 30.93 16.52 18.14
N SER A 460 30.67 17.16 19.28
CA SER A 460 31.58 18.12 19.89
C SER A 460 32.00 17.69 21.29
N ALA A 461 33.30 17.84 21.61
CA ALA A 461 33.80 17.62 22.96
C ALA A 461 33.11 18.53 24.00
N ALA A 462 32.60 19.70 23.57
CA ALA A 462 31.84 20.60 24.44
C ALA A 462 30.49 20.02 24.88
N LEU A 463 29.93 19.08 24.09
CA LEU A 463 28.65 18.44 24.35
C LEU A 463 28.78 17.11 25.12
N GLU A 464 30.01 16.62 25.36
CA GLU A 464 30.27 15.40 26.15
C GLU A 464 29.59 15.42 27.53
N PRO A 465 29.59 16.53 28.32
CA PRO A 465 28.89 16.54 29.59
C PRO A 465 27.36 16.34 29.48
N TRP A 466 26.78 16.55 28.30
CA TRP A 466 25.33 16.49 28.07
C TRP A 466 24.91 15.19 27.36
N HIS A 467 25.72 14.71 26.42
CA HIS A 467 25.47 13.49 25.64
C HIS A 467 26.15 12.25 26.23
N GLY A 468 27.29 12.40 26.90
CA GLY A 468 28.09 11.30 27.43
C GLY A 468 27.31 10.39 28.40
N PRO A 469 26.66 10.94 29.43
CA PRO A 469 25.84 10.13 30.36
C PRO A 469 24.71 9.37 29.66
N PHE A 470 24.00 10.04 28.75
CA PHE A 470 22.95 9.44 27.93
C PHE A 470 23.50 8.29 27.06
N MET A 471 24.61 8.52 26.38
CA MET A 471 25.28 7.48 25.58
C MET A 471 25.72 6.27 26.43
N GLN A 472 26.11 6.47 27.69
CA GLN A 472 26.44 5.35 28.59
C GLN A 472 25.21 4.49 28.92
N GLN A 473 24.03 5.09 29.08
CA GLN A 473 22.78 4.36 29.28
C GLN A 473 22.43 3.53 28.02
N ILE A 474 22.49 4.16 26.85
CA ILE A 474 22.27 3.51 25.55
C ILE A 474 23.24 2.33 25.35
N VAL A 475 24.52 2.52 25.64
CA VAL A 475 25.54 1.47 25.53
C VAL A 475 25.25 0.31 26.47
N THR A 476 24.73 0.57 27.67
CA THR A 476 24.33 -0.48 28.61
C THR A 476 23.20 -1.33 28.04
N ILE A 477 22.20 -0.69 27.43
CA ILE A 477 21.09 -1.36 26.73
C ILE A 477 21.62 -2.20 25.55
N CYS A 478 22.56 -1.67 24.78
CA CYS A 478 23.19 -2.39 23.67
C CYS A 478 23.99 -3.61 24.13
N LYS A 479 24.68 -3.54 25.28
CA LYS A 479 25.41 -4.67 25.86
C LYS A 479 24.46 -5.77 26.32
N GLU A 480 23.35 -5.40 26.97
CA GLU A 480 22.31 -6.35 27.34
C GLU A 480 21.73 -7.05 26.10
N ALA A 481 21.41 -6.27 25.06
CA ALA A 481 20.91 -6.82 23.80
C ALA A 481 21.91 -7.77 23.11
N LEU A 482 23.20 -7.40 23.08
CA LEU A 482 24.28 -8.23 22.56
C LEU A 482 24.39 -9.55 23.33
N GLU A 483 24.34 -9.49 24.66
CA GLU A 483 24.43 -10.66 25.55
C GLU A 483 23.27 -11.64 25.31
N ILE A 484 22.04 -11.12 25.25
CA ILE A 484 20.83 -11.91 25.01
C ILE A 484 20.92 -12.59 23.65
N GLU A 485 21.16 -11.85 22.57
CA GLU A 485 21.16 -12.44 21.21
C GLU A 485 22.31 -13.42 20.98
N CYS A 486 23.50 -13.16 21.53
CA CYS A 486 24.60 -14.11 21.43
C CYS A 486 24.32 -15.41 22.19
N THR A 487 23.53 -15.33 23.27
CA THR A 487 23.12 -16.51 24.05
C THR A 487 21.98 -17.27 23.38
N GLU A 488 21.00 -16.56 22.81
CA GLU A 488 19.85 -17.14 22.10
C GLU A 488 20.22 -17.71 20.73
N SER A 489 21.32 -17.27 20.11
CA SER A 489 21.72 -17.65 18.75
C SER A 489 23.24 -17.88 18.62
N PRO A 490 23.81 -18.87 19.35
CA PRO A 490 25.26 -19.10 19.40
C PRO A 490 25.85 -19.53 18.06
N ASP A 491 25.07 -20.18 17.19
CA ASP A 491 25.51 -20.59 15.86
C ASP A 491 25.69 -19.40 14.91
N ARG A 492 25.01 -18.28 15.20
CA ARG A 492 25.00 -17.06 14.38
C ARG A 492 26.02 -16.03 14.86
N TYR A 493 26.35 -16.04 16.14
CA TYR A 493 27.23 -15.06 16.79
C TYR A 493 28.37 -15.76 17.50
N THR A 494 29.52 -15.81 16.82
CA THR A 494 30.71 -16.51 17.36
C THR A 494 31.24 -15.84 18.62
N ALA A 495 31.96 -16.60 19.44
CA ALA A 495 32.60 -16.07 20.65
C ALA A 495 33.60 -14.93 20.36
N ASN A 496 34.29 -14.99 19.21
CA ASN A 496 35.20 -13.92 18.76
C ASN A 496 34.44 -12.65 18.42
N PHE A 497 33.36 -12.76 17.63
CA PHE A 497 32.47 -11.63 17.34
C PHE A 497 31.95 -10.99 18.63
N ARG A 498 31.41 -11.79 19.55
CA ARG A 498 30.88 -11.29 20.83
C ARG A 498 31.94 -10.52 21.62
N ARG A 499 33.16 -11.07 21.71
CA ARG A 499 34.28 -10.41 22.41
C ARG A 499 34.62 -9.06 21.77
N ASP A 500 34.69 -9.00 20.45
CA ASP A 500 35.15 -7.80 19.74
C ASP A 500 34.04 -6.72 19.72
N ALA A 501 32.77 -7.12 19.55
CA ALA A 501 31.62 -6.25 19.75
C ALA A 501 31.52 -5.70 21.19
N GLN A 502 31.78 -6.54 22.20
CA GLN A 502 31.83 -6.10 23.60
C GLN A 502 32.98 -5.11 23.84
N THR A 503 34.13 -5.33 23.21
CA THR A 503 35.29 -4.43 23.27
C THR A 503 34.96 -3.08 22.68
N PHE A 504 34.29 -3.05 21.52
CA PHE A 504 33.77 -1.83 20.91
C PHE A 504 32.79 -1.10 21.83
N LEU A 505 31.79 -1.80 22.41
CA LEU A 505 30.82 -1.21 23.34
C LEU A 505 31.44 -0.76 24.68
N ASN A 506 32.63 -1.25 25.04
CA ASN A 506 33.37 -0.80 26.21
C ASN A 506 34.28 0.41 25.92
N SER A 507 34.44 0.79 24.65
CA SER A 507 35.23 1.95 24.25
C SER A 507 34.51 3.27 24.56
N PRO A 508 35.22 4.42 24.65
CA PRO A 508 34.60 5.74 24.79
C PRO A 508 33.92 6.15 23.47
N ILE A 509 32.75 5.57 23.20
CA ILE A 509 32.05 5.68 21.90
C ILE A 509 31.82 7.14 21.50
N TYR A 510 31.33 8.01 22.39
CA TYR A 510 31.08 9.41 22.05
C TYR A 510 32.38 10.14 21.69
N GLY A 511 33.42 10.03 22.51
CA GLY A 511 34.74 10.60 22.24
C GLY A 511 35.35 10.10 20.91
N MET A 512 35.17 8.83 20.57
CA MET A 512 35.56 8.27 19.27
C MET A 512 34.81 8.94 18.11
N MET A 513 33.51 9.23 18.25
CA MET A 513 32.76 9.94 17.22
C MET A 513 33.23 11.38 17.05
N VAL A 514 33.51 12.07 18.15
CA VAL A 514 34.12 13.40 18.11
C VAL A 514 35.44 13.35 17.36
N GLU A 515 36.30 12.36 17.63
CA GLU A 515 37.57 12.18 16.92
C GLU A 515 37.35 11.94 15.41
N LEU A 516 36.49 11.00 15.05
CA LEU A 516 36.25 10.62 13.65
C LEU A 516 35.59 11.75 12.84
N ALA A 517 34.61 12.46 13.41
CA ALA A 517 33.94 13.60 12.77
C ALA A 517 34.89 14.78 12.56
N ASN A 518 35.87 14.97 13.45
CA ASN A 518 36.85 16.05 13.37
C ASN A 518 38.15 15.67 12.63
N THR A 519 38.34 14.40 12.28
CA THR A 519 39.56 13.95 11.57
C THR A 519 39.52 14.42 10.12
N ARG A 520 40.35 15.42 9.80
CA ARG A 520 40.50 15.96 8.44
C ARG A 520 41.78 15.41 7.79
N ASN A 521 41.61 14.43 6.91
CA ASN A 521 42.70 13.93 6.06
C ASN A 521 42.64 14.59 4.65
N ARG A 522 43.58 14.22 3.78
CA ARG A 522 43.62 14.77 2.41
C ARG A 522 42.38 14.44 1.58
N TYR A 523 41.61 13.42 1.95
CA TYR A 523 40.39 12.99 1.27
C TYR A 523 39.10 13.55 1.87
N ALA A 524 39.19 14.36 2.93
CA ALA A 524 38.02 14.99 3.52
C ALA A 524 37.31 15.91 2.51
N VAL A 525 35.98 15.84 2.50
CA VAL A 525 35.04 16.59 1.67
C VAL A 525 33.97 17.23 2.55
N ILE A 526 33.20 18.16 1.99
CA ILE A 526 31.95 18.62 2.58
C ILE A 526 30.94 17.46 2.46
N THR A 527 30.51 16.95 3.60
CA THR A 527 29.53 15.86 3.74
C THR A 527 28.17 16.41 4.16
N HIS A 528 27.10 15.73 3.78
CA HIS A 528 25.74 16.03 4.23
C HIS A 528 25.59 15.97 5.76
N GLY A 529 26.23 14.98 6.38
CA GLY A 529 26.27 14.79 7.82
C GLY A 529 25.05 14.12 8.44
N ASP A 530 23.87 14.29 7.83
CA ASP A 530 22.62 13.57 8.17
C ASP A 530 22.07 12.74 6.98
N CYS A 531 22.88 11.83 6.46
CA CYS A 531 22.60 11.15 5.18
C CYS A 531 21.76 9.86 5.36
N TRP A 532 20.47 9.99 5.66
CA TRP A 532 19.51 8.88 5.78
C TRP A 532 18.25 9.12 4.94
N LEU A 533 17.46 8.08 4.70
CA LEU A 533 16.45 8.05 3.63
C LEU A 533 15.41 9.19 3.65
N PRO A 534 14.89 9.64 4.81
CA PRO A 534 13.96 10.79 4.87
C PRO A 534 14.53 12.09 4.30
N ASN A 535 15.85 12.23 4.24
CA ASN A 535 16.54 13.39 3.67
C ASN A 535 16.78 13.25 2.16
N PHE A 536 16.18 12.24 1.51
CA PHE A 536 16.18 12.06 0.07
C PHE A 536 14.76 12.10 -0.49
N LEU A 537 14.53 13.03 -1.41
CA LEU A 537 13.30 13.07 -2.22
C LEU A 537 13.53 12.27 -3.50
N LEU A 538 12.76 11.19 -3.67
CA LEU A 538 12.88 10.25 -4.78
C LEU A 538 11.79 10.47 -5.84
N ARG A 539 12.21 10.49 -7.11
CA ARG A 539 11.38 10.26 -8.29
C ARG A 539 11.95 9.05 -9.07
N PRO A 540 11.21 8.47 -10.03
CA PRO A 540 11.69 7.33 -10.80
C PRO A 540 13.08 7.52 -11.44
N ASP A 541 13.40 8.75 -11.85
CA ASP A 541 14.62 9.12 -12.55
C ASP A 541 15.50 10.14 -11.80
N GLN A 542 15.07 10.65 -10.64
CA GLN A 542 15.75 11.75 -9.94
C GLN A 542 15.80 11.57 -8.44
N VAL A 543 16.84 12.15 -7.83
CA VAL A 543 17.02 12.23 -6.39
C VAL A 543 17.40 13.65 -6.01
N ARG A 544 16.85 14.16 -4.92
CA ARG A 544 17.25 15.42 -4.30
C ARG A 544 17.56 15.19 -2.83
N MET A 545 18.73 15.64 -2.39
CA MET A 545 19.08 15.70 -0.96
C MET A 545 18.52 16.98 -0.35
N ILE A 546 17.99 16.88 0.85
CA ILE A 546 17.41 17.97 1.64
C ILE A 546 17.93 17.88 3.09
N ASP A 547 17.75 18.95 3.86
CA ASP A 547 18.11 18.99 5.29
C ASP A 547 19.62 18.83 5.61
N PHE A 548 20.40 19.85 5.24
CA PHE A 548 21.85 19.92 5.44
C PHE A 548 22.26 20.47 6.82
N GLN A 549 21.44 20.24 7.86
CA GLN A 549 21.67 20.82 9.20
C GLN A 549 22.94 20.32 9.92
N MET A 550 23.47 19.15 9.53
CA MET A 550 24.68 18.55 10.10
C MET A 550 25.89 18.61 9.15
N VAL A 551 25.88 19.53 8.18
CA VAL A 551 26.96 19.63 7.18
C VAL A 551 28.31 19.85 7.87
N ARG A 552 29.33 19.08 7.45
CA ARG A 552 30.69 19.12 8.03
C ARG A 552 31.74 18.86 6.96
N CYS A 553 33.01 19.10 7.29
CA CYS A 553 34.13 18.67 6.45
C CYS A 553 34.82 17.44 7.08
N ALA A 554 34.60 16.26 6.50
CA ALA A 554 35.06 14.98 7.03
C ALA A 554 35.26 13.94 5.91
N SER A 555 35.63 12.71 6.27
CA SER A 555 35.71 11.61 5.30
C SER A 555 34.31 11.35 4.69
N PRO A 556 34.19 11.16 3.36
CA PRO A 556 32.91 10.84 2.72
C PRO A 556 32.31 9.51 3.19
N VAL A 557 33.13 8.66 3.82
CA VAL A 557 32.71 7.38 4.39
C VAL A 557 31.66 7.58 5.48
N LEU A 558 31.68 8.69 6.22
CA LEU A 558 30.75 8.92 7.34
C LEU A 558 29.29 8.92 6.85
N ASP A 559 28.99 9.64 5.78
CA ASP A 559 27.65 9.65 5.17
C ASP A 559 27.32 8.31 4.52
N LEU A 560 28.31 7.65 3.90
CA LEU A 560 28.10 6.37 3.22
C LEU A 560 27.73 5.26 4.20
N VAL A 561 28.44 5.14 5.32
CA VAL A 561 28.14 4.11 6.34
C VAL A 561 26.90 4.45 7.15
N LEU A 562 26.63 5.74 7.38
CA LEU A 562 25.37 6.22 7.93
C LEU A 562 24.20 5.76 7.05
N PHE A 563 24.23 6.07 5.76
CA PHE A 563 23.20 5.67 4.81
C PHE A 563 23.03 4.16 4.76
N VAL A 564 24.13 3.41 4.57
CA VAL A 564 24.07 1.96 4.46
C VAL A 564 23.49 1.33 5.73
N TYR A 565 23.92 1.72 6.92
CA TYR A 565 23.41 1.07 8.14
C TYR A 565 22.03 1.55 8.59
N CYS A 566 21.61 2.76 8.23
CA CYS A 566 20.28 3.26 8.58
C CYS A 566 19.21 2.91 7.54
N CYS A 567 19.57 2.79 6.27
CA CYS A 567 18.58 2.76 5.18
C CYS A 567 18.46 1.40 4.49
N THR A 568 19.30 0.42 4.84
CA THR A 568 19.26 -0.92 4.26
C THR A 568 18.95 -1.98 5.30
N ASP A 569 18.34 -3.09 4.89
CA ASP A 569 18.24 -4.27 5.75
C ASP A 569 19.49 -5.14 5.71
N GLN A 570 19.57 -6.16 6.56
CA GLN A 570 20.71 -7.06 6.57
C GLN A 570 20.83 -7.85 5.25
N ALA A 571 19.72 -8.32 4.69
CA ALA A 571 19.73 -9.14 3.48
C ALA A 571 20.26 -8.36 2.27
N LEU A 572 19.86 -7.09 2.14
CA LEU A 572 20.36 -6.18 1.12
C LEU A 572 21.85 -5.92 1.31
N ARG A 573 22.34 -5.70 2.54
CA ARG A 573 23.80 -5.56 2.79
C ARG A 573 24.56 -6.82 2.44
N ASP A 574 24.11 -7.98 2.92
CA ASP A 574 24.81 -9.25 2.70
C ASP A 574 24.94 -9.55 1.20
N THR A 575 23.94 -9.18 0.40
CA THR A 575 23.90 -9.46 -1.05
C THR A 575 24.50 -8.35 -1.91
N HIS A 576 24.32 -7.08 -1.52
CA HIS A 576 24.54 -5.92 -2.39
C HIS A 576 25.50 -4.87 -1.83
N TYR A 577 26.15 -5.09 -0.67
CA TYR A 577 27.09 -4.10 -0.10
C TYR A 577 28.17 -3.66 -1.09
N ASP A 578 28.82 -4.61 -1.76
CA ASP A 578 29.88 -4.29 -2.74
C ASP A 578 29.30 -3.57 -3.97
N GLN A 579 28.04 -3.84 -4.33
CA GLN A 579 27.34 -3.14 -5.41
C GLN A 579 27.05 -1.68 -5.04
N LEU A 580 26.63 -1.42 -3.81
CA LEU A 580 26.42 -0.08 -3.27
C LEU A 580 27.73 0.72 -3.27
N LEU A 581 28.84 0.13 -2.80
CA LEU A 581 30.16 0.77 -2.81
C LEU A 581 30.69 1.01 -4.23
N SER A 582 30.44 0.07 -5.15
CA SER A 582 30.81 0.20 -6.55
C SER A 582 30.05 1.34 -7.24
N ALA A 583 28.74 1.45 -6.98
CA ALA A 583 27.92 2.55 -7.47
C ALA A 583 28.41 3.91 -6.96
N TYR A 584 28.77 3.99 -5.66
CA TYR A 584 29.40 5.18 -5.09
C TYR A 584 30.69 5.55 -5.84
N CYS A 585 31.63 4.60 -5.99
CA CYS A 585 32.90 4.83 -6.67
C CYS A 585 32.69 5.30 -8.11
N HIS A 586 31.77 4.66 -8.82
CA HIS A 586 31.48 4.96 -10.22
C HIS A 586 30.93 6.37 -10.39
N ALA A 587 29.87 6.73 -9.65
CA ALA A 587 29.25 8.05 -9.73
C ALA A 587 30.18 9.17 -9.25
N PHE A 588 31.02 8.90 -8.25
CA PHE A 588 32.03 9.83 -7.77
C PHE A 588 33.09 10.09 -8.85
N ALA A 589 33.61 9.03 -9.47
CA ALA A 589 34.63 9.12 -10.50
C ALA A 589 34.11 9.75 -11.80
N GLU A 590 32.89 9.42 -12.19
CA GLU A 590 32.21 9.99 -13.35
C GLU A 590 32.12 11.51 -13.23
N LEU A 591 31.58 12.04 -12.12
CA LEU A 591 31.46 13.48 -11.95
C LEU A 591 32.83 14.17 -11.78
N LEU A 592 33.81 13.56 -11.11
CA LEU A 592 35.16 14.14 -11.07
C LEU A 592 35.76 14.30 -12.48
N ALA A 593 35.61 13.29 -13.33
CA ALA A 593 36.06 13.34 -14.71
C ALA A 593 35.32 14.41 -15.52
N GLU A 594 33.99 14.53 -15.36
CA GLU A 594 33.17 15.59 -15.96
C GLU A 594 33.67 16.99 -15.55
N LEU A 595 34.12 17.14 -14.30
CA LEU A 595 34.69 18.39 -13.77
C LEU A 595 36.16 18.59 -14.13
N GLY A 596 36.78 17.70 -14.92
CA GLY A 596 38.17 17.83 -15.37
C GLY A 596 39.22 17.42 -14.33
N THR A 597 38.85 16.62 -13.32
CA THR A 597 39.76 16.09 -12.30
C THR A 597 39.99 14.60 -12.53
N ASP A 598 41.25 14.13 -12.51
CA ASP A 598 41.57 12.70 -12.68
C ASP A 598 41.08 11.87 -11.47
N PRO A 599 40.07 11.00 -11.61
CA PRO A 599 39.56 10.22 -10.50
C PRO A 599 40.57 9.23 -9.92
N GLN A 600 41.45 8.67 -10.77
CA GLN A 600 42.41 7.63 -10.37
C GLN A 600 43.55 8.20 -9.54
N ALA A 601 43.98 9.43 -9.84
CA ALA A 601 44.96 10.16 -9.03
C ALA A 601 44.36 10.70 -7.71
N THR A 602 43.03 10.74 -7.60
CA THR A 602 42.34 11.51 -6.56
C THR A 602 41.73 10.64 -5.46
N PHE A 603 40.78 9.78 -5.81
CA PHE A 603 40.06 8.92 -4.87
C PHE A 603 39.69 7.58 -5.53
N PRO A 604 40.68 6.72 -5.85
CA PRO A 604 40.42 5.41 -6.42
C PRO A 604 39.73 4.50 -5.40
N ALA A 605 39.13 3.40 -5.85
CA ALA A 605 38.43 2.44 -4.99
C ALA A 605 39.29 1.89 -3.84
N SER A 606 40.61 1.79 -4.04
CA SER A 606 41.56 1.39 -2.99
C SER A 606 41.65 2.39 -1.84
N VAL A 607 41.47 3.69 -2.13
CA VAL A 607 41.39 4.73 -1.11
C VAL A 607 40.08 4.64 -0.34
N LEU A 608 38.94 4.43 -1.03
CA LEU A 608 37.66 4.22 -0.34
C LEU A 608 37.73 3.01 0.61
N ALA A 609 38.35 1.92 0.19
CA ALA A 609 38.57 0.75 1.05
C ALA A 609 39.42 1.09 2.28
N GLY A 610 40.48 1.88 2.13
CA GLY A 610 41.31 2.36 3.25
C GLY A 610 40.54 3.29 4.21
N GLU A 611 39.75 4.22 3.67
CA GLU A 611 38.89 5.10 4.47
C GLU A 611 37.80 4.29 5.19
N LEU A 612 37.21 3.27 4.56
CA LEU A 612 36.25 2.38 5.21
C LEU A 612 36.86 1.62 6.38
N GLN A 613 38.13 1.21 6.31
CA GLN A 613 38.82 0.59 7.45
C GLN A 613 39.04 1.58 8.60
N GLN A 614 39.32 2.84 8.31
CA GLN A 614 39.56 3.86 9.33
C GLN A 614 38.27 4.40 9.96
N PHE A 615 37.25 4.66 9.13
CA PHE A 615 36.04 5.39 9.50
C PHE A 615 34.79 4.50 9.57
N GLY A 616 34.85 3.24 9.15
CA GLY A 616 33.69 2.33 9.07
C GLY A 616 32.97 2.12 10.41
N ARG A 617 33.73 2.16 11.52
CA ARG A 617 33.21 2.09 12.89
C ARG A 617 32.26 3.24 13.27
N PHE A 618 32.31 4.36 12.55
CA PHE A 618 31.37 5.48 12.70
C PHE A 618 29.92 5.01 12.54
N GLY A 619 29.67 4.13 11.56
CA GLY A 619 28.36 3.58 11.27
C GLY A 619 27.81 2.67 12.39
N CYS A 620 28.69 1.98 13.11
CA CYS A 620 28.31 1.12 14.25
C CYS A 620 27.74 1.95 15.40
N ARG A 621 28.28 3.16 15.65
CA ARG A 621 27.75 4.05 16.68
C ARG A 621 26.34 4.51 16.33
N ILE A 622 26.09 4.85 15.07
CA ILE A 622 24.75 5.29 14.66
C ILE A 622 23.72 4.20 14.96
N ALA A 623 24.06 2.93 14.73
CA ALA A 623 23.21 1.80 15.12
C ALA A 623 23.05 1.68 16.65
N VAL A 624 24.12 1.90 17.42
CA VAL A 624 24.08 1.92 18.90
C VAL A 624 23.14 3.01 19.43
N GLU A 625 23.08 4.19 18.83
CA GLU A 625 22.21 5.29 19.28
C GLU A 625 20.79 5.23 18.68
N SER A 626 20.69 5.06 17.36
CA SER A 626 19.43 5.24 16.63
C SER A 626 18.47 4.06 16.79
N ILE A 627 18.99 2.82 16.91
CA ILE A 627 18.13 1.63 17.02
C ILE A 627 17.38 1.61 18.36
N PRO A 628 18.02 1.82 19.53
CA PRO A 628 17.28 1.93 20.79
C PRO A 628 16.25 3.07 20.79
N LEU A 629 16.62 4.24 20.24
CA LEU A 629 15.73 5.39 20.15
C LEU A 629 14.51 5.13 19.25
N ALA A 630 14.69 4.43 18.13
CA ALA A 630 13.62 4.03 17.23
C ALA A 630 12.70 2.94 17.80
N GLN A 631 12.99 2.40 18.99
CA GLN A 631 12.15 1.44 19.70
C GLN A 631 11.48 2.05 20.94
N LEU A 632 11.56 3.37 21.14
CA LEU A 632 10.79 4.07 22.17
C LEU A 632 9.29 4.01 21.84
N ASP A 633 8.48 3.69 22.85
CA ASP A 633 7.03 3.86 22.76
C ASP A 633 6.68 5.36 22.79
N GLU A 634 5.55 5.77 22.19
CA GLU A 634 5.10 7.18 22.22
C GLU A 634 5.02 7.75 23.65
N SER A 635 4.72 6.91 24.64
CA SER A 635 4.69 7.28 26.06
C SER A 635 6.06 7.54 26.68
N ASP A 636 7.14 7.05 26.07
CA ASP A 636 8.53 7.25 26.51
C ASP A 636 9.19 8.44 25.78
N VAL A 637 8.53 9.03 24.78
CA VAL A 637 8.98 10.28 24.14
C VAL A 637 8.62 11.46 25.05
N PRO A 638 9.62 12.23 25.53
CA PRO A 638 9.37 13.33 26.44
C PRO A 638 8.63 14.47 25.75
N ASP A 639 7.65 15.03 26.44
CA ASP A 639 6.98 16.27 26.05
C ASP A 639 7.93 17.44 26.31
N LEU A 640 8.67 17.83 25.27
CA LEU A 640 9.68 18.90 25.34
C LEU A 640 9.07 20.26 25.68
N ASP A 641 7.77 20.46 25.45
CA ASP A 641 7.06 21.70 25.79
C ASP A 641 6.85 21.86 27.31
N ARG A 642 7.13 20.83 28.12
CA ARG A 642 7.07 20.86 29.59
C ARG A 642 8.39 21.19 30.26
N LEU A 643 9.47 21.38 29.51
CA LEU A 643 10.75 21.78 30.07
C LEU A 643 10.69 23.25 30.49
N GLU A 644 10.73 23.51 31.80
CA GLU A 644 10.76 24.86 32.36
C GLU A 644 12.19 25.34 32.62
N GLY A 645 12.51 26.57 32.21
CA GLY A 645 13.80 27.23 32.45
C GLY A 645 14.57 27.57 31.17
N THR A 646 15.66 28.34 31.32
CA THR A 646 16.56 28.72 30.21
C THR A 646 17.89 27.97 30.23
N GLU A 647 18.11 27.14 31.26
CA GLU A 647 19.34 26.37 31.42
C GLU A 647 19.24 25.05 30.65
N PRO A 648 20.31 24.62 29.95
CA PRO A 648 20.33 23.33 29.27
C PRO A 648 20.17 22.17 30.26
N VAL A 649 19.32 21.21 29.92
CA VAL A 649 19.09 20.00 30.72
C VAL A 649 19.79 18.81 30.04
N PRO A 650 20.56 17.98 30.77
CA PRO A 650 21.21 16.78 30.21
C PRO A 650 20.20 15.77 29.63
N LEU A 651 20.55 15.14 28.51
CA LEU A 651 19.61 14.28 27.77
C LEU A 651 19.13 13.06 28.58
N ASP A 652 19.97 12.51 29.44
CA ASP A 652 19.64 11.37 30.31
C ASP A 652 18.59 11.70 31.39
N GLN A 653 18.33 12.98 31.63
CA GLN A 653 17.29 13.45 32.56
C GLN A 653 15.94 13.67 31.87
N ILE A 654 15.94 13.73 30.53
CA ILE A 654 14.76 14.05 29.72
C ILE A 654 14.28 12.79 28.99
N LEU A 655 15.20 12.03 28.39
CA LEU A 655 14.93 10.84 27.61
C LEU A 655 15.13 9.59 28.47
N THR A 656 14.03 8.94 28.83
CA THR A 656 14.10 7.62 29.49
C THR A 656 14.12 6.53 28.43
N VAL A 657 15.28 5.89 28.24
CA VAL A 657 15.41 4.79 27.28
C VAL A 657 15.42 3.45 28.03
N ARG A 658 14.48 2.57 27.68
CA ARG A 658 14.34 1.24 28.28
C ARG A 658 15.16 0.20 27.50
N SER A 659 15.31 -0.99 28.07
CA SER A 659 15.95 -2.11 27.38
C SER A 659 15.22 -2.45 26.07
N ILE A 660 15.95 -2.97 25.08
CA ILE A 660 15.34 -3.38 23.80
C ILE A 660 14.52 -4.66 24.04
N GLY A 661 13.24 -4.49 24.32
CA GLY A 661 12.33 -5.58 24.65
C GLY A 661 12.07 -6.53 23.48
N THR A 662 12.12 -6.03 22.24
CA THR A 662 11.86 -6.84 21.04
C THR A 662 13.11 -7.56 20.56
N GLN A 663 12.99 -8.86 20.27
CA GLN A 663 14.07 -9.63 19.65
C GLN A 663 14.50 -9.01 18.30
N TYR A 664 13.56 -8.40 17.56
CA TYR A 664 13.86 -7.67 16.34
C TYR A 664 14.86 -6.53 16.56
N GLY A 665 14.59 -5.64 17.52
CA GLY A 665 15.46 -4.49 17.78
C GLY A 665 16.85 -4.95 18.23
N ARG A 666 16.92 -5.99 19.07
CA ARG A 666 18.19 -6.58 19.51
C ARG A 666 18.95 -7.20 18.34
N ARG A 667 18.30 -8.03 17.52
CA ARG A 667 18.92 -8.62 16.32
C ARG A 667 19.38 -7.55 15.34
N ARG A 668 18.58 -6.52 15.08
CA ARG A 668 18.95 -5.43 14.16
C ARG A 668 20.23 -4.74 14.61
N LEU A 669 20.36 -4.43 15.91
CA LEU A 669 21.59 -3.89 16.49
C LEU A 669 22.77 -4.85 16.31
N VAL A 670 22.61 -6.11 16.71
CA VAL A 670 23.70 -7.11 16.70
C VAL A 670 24.10 -7.50 15.26
N ASP A 671 23.17 -7.49 14.30
CA ASP A 671 23.41 -7.75 12.89
C ASP A 671 24.24 -6.62 12.24
N VAL A 672 24.05 -5.36 12.65
CA VAL A 672 24.92 -4.25 12.20
C VAL A 672 26.33 -4.41 12.78
N LEU A 673 26.44 -4.73 14.07
CA LEU A 673 27.73 -5.02 14.69
C LEU A 673 28.43 -6.21 14.03
N ARG A 674 27.68 -7.28 13.69
CA ARG A 674 28.23 -8.45 12.99
C ARG A 674 28.73 -8.08 11.61
N HIS A 675 27.93 -7.35 10.83
CA HIS A 675 28.38 -6.91 9.51
C HIS A 675 29.65 -6.05 9.61
N ALA A 676 29.74 -5.15 10.59
CA ALA A 676 30.94 -4.36 10.82
C ALA A 676 32.16 -5.22 11.20
N TYR A 677 31.98 -6.22 12.06
CA TYR A 677 33.02 -7.21 12.38
C TYR A 677 33.49 -7.98 11.14
N ASP A 678 32.56 -8.48 10.32
CA ASP A 678 32.86 -9.24 9.11
C ASP A 678 33.62 -8.39 8.06
N ARG A 679 33.40 -7.06 8.07
CA ARG A 679 34.12 -6.10 7.21
C ARG A 679 35.42 -5.57 7.85
N GLY A 680 35.75 -5.98 9.07
CA GLY A 680 36.97 -5.58 9.77
C GLY A 680 36.91 -4.17 10.38
N TYR A 681 35.72 -3.64 10.64
CA TYR A 681 35.54 -2.30 11.21
C TYR A 681 35.58 -2.28 12.74
N LEU A 682 35.41 -3.43 13.40
CA LEU A 682 35.38 -3.58 14.86
C LEU A 682 36.72 -4.04 15.45
#